data_AF-A8W2C6-F1
#
_entry.id   AF-A8W2C6-F1
#
_cell.length_a   1.000
_cell.length_b   1.000
_cell.length_c   1.000
_cell.angle_alpha   90.00
_cell.angle_beta   90.00
_cell.angle_gamma   90.00
#
_symmetry.space_group_name_H-M   'P 1'
#
loop_
_entity.id
_entity.type
_entity.pdbx_description
1 polymer ?
#
loop_
_entity_poly.entity_id
_entity_poly.type
_entity_poly.pdbx_seq_one_letter_code
_entity_poly.pdbx_strand_id
1 'polypeptide(L)'
;MLVFLAALCTTLLAADKEISACLYEFYLSTGGPNWYSSEGWDVLADESGDYCLAYGVECEIDNELVSISMPMNNLVGELPACFATLHTLKELSLQSNYVSGSMKNLPPNLVKLSLSMTSFTDITSDICTLSSLTTFSMSYCELTNVVLPLCLYNVPSISIMNSGVRLPEELTSLDIEVGRKGLNIPGTDASRLIFNIPADEIRGLSTLDLSGTGVSGSFNLSQLIFAFPRVQDLYLGGNNLTGWIDFSTFSEPIPASVLRTSTINLGSNSFKGILNGIAEVSVLLESFWSDLYGIDLSNNSIIGVSPTFEELQLLLRKHKDFYVLNLENNTFLCSEERTSLFDCIDLQITNITAHTVPVCPAMNGTSTSTSASPLELDTKVQIDMLLPGEVPKDLATEFVANLGLLLVPSEDSAASEVVSLTLLDTSYDKTQDNTLLITVTSTSLKDVDTRETPQFKLVWPNMNLTLKIRLQSPDEPVVETHQVSTVSGKDNTTSTMTLDVYGMSRCPYFSQIMVNEIQYLVDTYPMATKILNIRYVPLSKPSIYTLSGGYSSHGAAEVTGDYYFLCLQNYTDLNATIMRDYYLCMYGAKASVSGVPYNITRCNAKVLRQQYNFTDTDIKSVTDCSQSRANTLINESFSHVLANKVGFSPTLFLNNELFCLGGIKCLYDDSSYDLEIRVANLVDVACSIYQEKYGEYPNCTQKLAAASQCPLDKIIVGSTCVLQKSIVITVSVCCVTLLLLLVMSLILYSIIKERRAKNKSHRGVHNDKIDALLIDNNGSVSDPDLI
;
A
#
# COMPACT_ATOMS: atom_id res chain seq x y z
N MET A 1 61.44 5.06 7.44
CA MET A 1 60.29 4.26 7.92
C MET A 1 59.72 4.83 9.21
N LEU A 2 60.45 4.91 10.33
CA LEU A 2 59.96 5.49 11.60
C LEU A 2 59.52 6.97 11.49
N VAL A 3 60.26 7.81 10.76
CA VAL A 3 59.86 9.21 10.50
C VAL A 3 58.61 9.30 9.63
N PHE A 4 58.42 8.34 8.71
CA PHE A 4 57.25 8.27 7.84
C PHE A 4 56.01 7.78 8.61
N LEU A 5 56.18 6.81 9.51
CA LEU A 5 55.15 6.36 10.45
C LEU A 5 54.76 7.45 11.47
N ALA A 6 55.74 8.21 11.99
CA ALA A 6 55.48 9.33 12.88
C ALA A 6 54.79 10.50 12.16
N ALA A 7 55.16 10.79 10.91
CA ALA A 7 54.47 11.76 10.08
C ALA A 7 53.03 11.34 9.77
N LEU A 8 52.80 10.07 9.42
CA LEU A 8 51.45 9.54 9.18
C LEU A 8 50.58 9.62 10.44
N CYS A 9 51.13 9.23 11.58
CA CYS A 9 50.43 9.25 12.87
C CYS A 9 50.09 10.68 13.32
N THR A 10 50.99 11.65 13.08
CA THR A 10 50.71 13.07 13.37
C THR A 10 49.69 13.69 12.42
N THR A 11 49.63 13.27 11.15
CA THR A 11 48.59 13.71 10.20
C THR A 11 47.22 13.11 10.51
N LEU A 12 47.16 11.83 10.94
CA LEU A 12 45.93 11.17 11.36
C LEU A 12 45.34 11.84 12.62
N LEU A 13 46.17 12.05 13.65
CA LEU A 13 45.74 12.74 14.88
C LEU A 13 45.30 14.19 14.64
N ALA A 14 45.85 14.88 13.63
CA ALA A 14 45.43 16.23 13.26
C ALA A 14 44.09 16.23 12.52
N ALA A 15 43.82 15.23 11.68
CA ALA A 15 42.55 15.08 10.98
C ALA A 15 41.39 14.76 11.95
N ASP A 16 41.61 13.84 12.90
CA ASP A 16 40.61 13.51 13.92
C ASP A 16 40.22 14.74 14.75
N LYS A 17 41.22 15.60 15.03
CA LYS A 17 41.02 16.85 15.75
C LYS A 17 40.12 17.84 14.99
N GLU A 18 40.31 17.96 13.68
CA GLU A 18 39.47 18.82 12.83
C GLU A 18 38.04 18.29 12.71
N ILE A 19 37.87 16.96 12.66
CA ILE A 19 36.55 16.31 12.66
C ILE A 19 35.83 16.59 13.99
N SER A 20 36.47 16.36 15.15
CA SER A 20 35.87 16.66 16.46
C SER A 20 35.43 18.12 16.58
N ALA A 21 36.28 19.06 16.15
CA ALA A 21 35.96 20.48 16.17
C ALA A 21 34.74 20.80 15.27
N CYS A 22 34.68 20.19 14.08
CA CYS A 22 33.56 20.40 13.17
C CYS A 22 32.24 19.81 13.70
N LEU A 23 32.28 18.61 14.27
CA LEU A 23 31.12 17.98 14.89
C LEU A 23 30.64 18.77 16.11
N TYR A 24 31.55 19.32 16.89
CA TYR A 24 31.20 20.22 17.99
C TYR A 24 30.60 21.55 17.50
N GLU A 25 31.09 22.12 16.40
CA GLU A 25 30.45 23.28 15.76
C GLU A 25 29.02 22.96 15.30
N PHE A 26 28.80 21.78 14.72
CA PHE A 26 27.46 21.31 14.36
C PHE A 26 26.55 21.13 15.58
N TYR A 27 27.09 20.58 16.67
CA TYR A 27 26.39 20.48 17.94
C TYR A 27 25.91 21.86 18.40
N LEU A 28 26.78 22.85 18.45
CA LEU A 28 26.42 24.21 18.89
C LEU A 28 25.48 24.92 17.91
N SER A 29 25.76 24.86 16.62
CA SER A 29 25.02 25.58 15.57
C SER A 29 23.60 25.05 15.34
N THR A 30 23.33 23.81 15.76
CA THR A 30 21.99 23.22 15.65
C THR A 30 21.29 23.01 17.00
N GLY A 31 21.69 23.76 18.03
CA GLY A 31 20.96 23.87 19.30
C GLY A 31 21.32 22.82 20.36
N GLY A 32 22.42 22.10 20.17
CA GLY A 32 23.03 21.05 20.99
C GLY A 32 22.34 20.66 22.30
N PRO A 33 22.41 21.48 23.38
CA PRO A 33 21.81 21.15 24.67
C PRO A 33 20.29 20.87 24.64
N ASN A 34 19.59 21.32 23.60
CA ASN A 34 18.15 21.11 23.40
C ASN A 34 17.82 19.90 22.52
N TRP A 35 18.83 19.18 22.03
CA TRP A 35 18.64 17.92 21.33
C TRP A 35 17.97 16.90 22.23
N TYR A 36 17.27 15.93 21.64
CA TYR A 36 16.67 14.85 22.42
C TYR A 36 17.71 13.87 22.94
N SER A 37 18.63 13.44 22.08
CA SER A 37 19.85 12.69 22.40
C SER A 37 21.08 13.49 21.98
N SER A 38 21.99 13.66 22.91
CA SER A 38 23.25 14.40 22.73
C SER A 38 24.43 13.73 23.44
N GLU A 39 24.27 12.47 23.85
CA GLU A 39 25.30 11.72 24.55
C GLU A 39 26.59 11.69 23.72
N GLY A 40 27.71 12.05 24.34
CA GLY A 40 29.03 12.05 23.70
C GLY A 40 29.34 13.24 22.79
N TRP A 41 28.40 14.17 22.59
CA TRP A 41 28.64 15.38 21.78
C TRP A 41 29.24 16.55 22.56
N ASP A 42 28.93 16.65 23.85
CA ASP A 42 29.43 17.69 24.76
C ASP A 42 30.94 17.57 25.03
N VAL A 43 31.43 16.33 25.10
CA VAL A 43 32.86 16.02 25.29
C VAL A 43 33.73 16.34 24.07
N LEU A 44 33.14 16.63 22.91
CA LEU A 44 33.87 17.08 21.71
C LEU A 44 34.37 18.53 21.82
N ALA A 45 33.94 19.27 22.85
CA ALA A 45 34.49 20.57 23.20
C ALA A 45 35.99 20.50 23.49
N ASP A 46 36.42 19.39 24.12
CA ASP A 46 37.81 19.05 24.28
C ASP A 46 38.22 18.31 23.01
N GLU A 47 39.07 18.89 22.17
CA GLU A 47 39.47 18.39 20.84
C GLU A 47 40.16 16.99 20.85
N SER A 48 40.20 16.32 22.01
CA SER A 48 40.61 14.94 22.26
C SER A 48 39.44 13.96 22.45
N GLY A 49 38.19 14.45 22.40
CA GLY A 49 36.98 13.63 22.53
C GLY A 49 36.81 12.68 21.34
N ASP A 50 36.44 11.44 21.62
CA ASP A 50 36.20 10.40 20.62
C ASP A 50 34.79 10.59 20.01
N TYR A 51 34.73 11.15 18.81
CA TYR A 51 33.48 11.38 18.08
C TYR A 51 32.74 10.09 17.73
N CYS A 52 33.40 8.94 17.70
CA CYS A 52 32.75 7.66 17.40
C CYS A 52 31.87 7.15 18.55
N LEU A 53 31.99 7.77 19.74
CA LEU A 53 31.11 7.50 20.88
C LEU A 53 29.90 8.44 20.93
N ALA A 54 29.85 9.45 20.07
CA ALA A 54 28.74 10.39 20.03
C ALA A 54 27.48 9.72 19.45
N TYR A 55 26.33 10.01 20.04
CA TYR A 55 25.05 9.46 19.59
C TYR A 55 24.81 9.75 18.10
N GLY A 56 24.38 8.74 17.35
CA GLY A 56 24.08 8.85 15.92
C GLY A 56 25.30 8.98 15.01
N VAL A 57 26.52 8.87 15.55
CA VAL A 57 27.77 8.78 14.78
C VAL A 57 28.19 7.31 14.64
N GLU A 58 28.58 6.93 13.43
CA GLU A 58 29.16 5.62 13.14
C GLU A 58 30.52 5.79 12.47
N CYS A 59 31.48 5.01 12.95
CA CYS A 59 32.84 4.96 12.44
C CYS A 59 33.22 3.54 12.02
N GLU A 60 34.12 3.44 11.03
CA GLU A 60 34.77 2.18 10.68
C GLU A 60 35.87 1.79 11.67
N ILE A 61 36.44 0.59 11.49
CA ILE A 61 37.46 0.00 12.39
C ILE A 61 38.66 0.93 12.62
N ASP A 62 39.00 1.79 11.66
CA ASP A 62 40.13 2.72 11.71
C ASP A 62 39.76 4.11 12.25
N ASN A 63 38.65 4.23 13.00
CA ASN A 63 38.12 5.50 13.53
C ASN A 63 37.65 6.50 12.46
N GLU A 64 37.43 6.02 11.23
CA GLU A 64 37.00 6.85 10.10
C GLU A 64 35.49 7.13 10.21
N LEU A 65 35.12 8.41 10.31
CA LEU A 65 33.71 8.85 10.35
C LEU A 65 33.01 8.50 9.02
N VAL A 66 32.02 7.60 9.06
CA VAL A 66 31.31 7.14 7.85
C VAL A 66 29.83 7.48 7.81
N SER A 67 29.16 7.62 8.96
CA SER A 67 27.72 7.94 8.99
C SER A 67 27.37 8.88 10.14
N ILE A 68 26.49 9.85 9.85
CA ILE A 68 25.80 10.67 10.84
C ILE A 68 24.31 10.50 10.58
N SER A 69 23.61 9.90 11.55
CA SER A 69 22.17 9.71 11.51
C SER A 69 21.54 10.29 12.77
N MET A 70 21.03 11.52 12.66
CA MET A 70 20.38 12.28 13.73
C MET A 70 18.91 12.62 13.44
N PRO A 71 18.10 11.67 12.95
CA PRO A 71 16.72 11.95 12.58
C PRO A 71 15.86 12.26 13.82
N MET A 72 14.93 13.20 13.70
CA MET A 72 13.97 13.59 14.74
C MET A 72 14.59 13.84 16.12
N ASN A 73 15.70 14.58 16.14
CA ASN A 73 16.47 14.82 17.33
C ASN A 73 16.42 16.30 17.78
N ASN A 74 15.44 17.06 17.28
CA ASN A 74 15.22 18.47 17.59
C ASN A 74 16.41 19.36 17.20
N LEU A 75 17.09 19.05 16.09
CA LEU A 75 18.16 19.90 15.56
C LEU A 75 17.53 21.15 14.95
N VAL A 76 17.94 22.34 15.41
CA VAL A 76 17.41 23.64 14.97
C VAL A 76 18.56 24.55 14.58
N GLY A 77 18.65 24.93 13.30
CA GLY A 77 19.75 25.77 12.81
C GLY A 77 20.11 25.51 11.35
N GLU A 78 21.36 25.75 10.97
CA GLU A 78 21.90 25.51 9.63
C GLU A 78 23.09 24.52 9.69
N LEU A 79 23.49 23.96 8.54
CA LEU A 79 24.71 23.14 8.45
C LEU A 79 25.97 24.03 8.47
N PRO A 80 26.93 23.80 9.39
CA PRO A 80 28.13 24.62 9.48
C PRO A 80 29.06 24.42 8.28
N ALA A 81 29.88 25.43 7.98
CA ALA A 81 30.76 25.43 6.80
C ALA A 81 31.76 24.27 6.80
N CYS A 82 32.20 23.84 7.98
CA CYS A 82 33.14 22.74 8.16
C CYS A 82 32.58 21.39 7.67
N PHE A 83 31.27 21.21 7.51
CA PHE A 83 30.72 19.94 7.02
C PHE A 83 31.23 19.58 5.62
N ALA A 84 31.60 20.58 4.81
CA ALA A 84 32.21 20.37 3.50
C ALA A 84 33.58 19.66 3.57
N THR A 85 34.24 19.63 4.73
CA THR A 85 35.55 18.99 4.91
C THR A 85 35.48 17.55 5.41
N LEU A 86 34.27 17.04 5.72
CA LEU A 86 34.07 15.65 6.18
C LEU A 86 34.16 14.66 5.00
N HIS A 87 35.35 14.50 4.44
CA HIS A 87 35.60 13.71 3.22
C HIS A 87 35.32 12.21 3.37
N THR A 88 35.33 11.69 4.59
CA THR A 88 35.14 10.26 4.87
C THR A 88 33.66 9.90 4.96
N LEU A 89 32.80 10.88 5.27
CA LEU A 89 31.38 10.67 5.51
C LEU A 89 30.67 10.17 4.23
N LYS A 90 29.97 9.05 4.37
CA LYS A 90 29.19 8.39 3.30
C LYS A 90 27.69 8.54 3.49
N GLU A 91 27.20 8.63 4.73
CA GLU A 91 25.77 8.72 5.00
C GLU A 91 25.45 9.91 5.90
N LEU A 92 24.50 10.74 5.48
CA LEU A 92 23.98 11.85 6.29
C LEU A 92 22.45 11.77 6.31
N SER A 93 21.89 11.54 7.49
CA SER A 93 20.45 11.50 7.73
C SER A 93 20.05 12.50 8.81
N LEU A 94 19.34 13.55 8.40
CA LEU A 94 18.86 14.63 9.26
C LEU A 94 17.33 14.77 9.20
N GLN A 95 16.66 13.75 8.68
CA GLN A 95 15.21 13.77 8.46
C GLN A 95 14.43 14.14 9.73
N SER A 96 13.30 14.83 9.56
CA SER A 96 12.39 15.19 10.66
C SER A 96 13.01 16.10 11.72
N ASN A 97 13.85 17.04 11.32
CA ASN A 97 14.41 18.08 12.18
C ASN A 97 14.03 19.49 11.68
N TYR A 98 14.43 20.52 12.42
CA TYR A 98 14.26 21.93 12.04
C TYR A 98 15.55 22.53 11.46
N VAL A 99 16.37 21.70 10.81
CA VAL A 99 17.53 22.17 10.04
C VAL A 99 17.02 22.95 8.84
N SER A 100 17.56 24.15 8.64
CA SER A 100 17.04 25.21 7.77
C SER A 100 18.15 25.85 6.93
N GLY A 101 17.82 26.93 6.22
CA GLY A 101 18.73 27.65 5.34
C GLY A 101 18.82 27.05 3.94
N SER A 102 19.91 27.35 3.23
CA SER A 102 20.21 26.75 1.92
C SER A 102 20.94 25.42 2.10
N MET A 103 20.67 24.45 1.22
CA MET A 103 21.41 23.19 1.18
C MET A 103 22.84 23.40 0.66
N LYS A 104 23.73 23.84 1.54
CA LYS A 104 25.17 24.08 1.30
C LYS A 104 26.00 23.31 2.31
N ASN A 105 27.32 23.32 2.11
CA ASN A 105 28.30 22.70 2.99
C ASN A 105 28.12 21.18 3.13
N LEU A 106 27.59 20.52 2.09
CA LEU A 106 27.40 19.07 2.12
C LEU A 106 28.76 18.34 2.05
N PRO A 107 28.96 17.28 2.86
CA PRO A 107 30.13 16.43 2.76
C PRO A 107 30.28 15.82 1.35
N PRO A 108 31.47 15.88 0.73
CA PRO A 108 31.61 15.70 -0.72
C PRO A 108 31.49 14.25 -1.23
N ASN A 109 31.69 13.27 -0.36
CA ASN A 109 31.72 11.84 -0.73
C ASN A 109 30.48 11.06 -0.25
N LEU A 110 29.37 11.76 -0.02
CA LEU A 110 28.11 11.14 0.38
C LEU A 110 27.61 10.15 -0.67
N VAL A 111 27.20 8.99 -0.17
CA VAL A 111 26.54 7.90 -0.89
C VAL A 111 25.03 7.92 -0.64
N LYS A 112 24.61 8.30 0.57
CA LYS A 112 23.21 8.46 0.94
C LYS A 112 22.98 9.79 1.66
N LEU A 113 21.95 10.52 1.24
CA LEU A 113 21.54 11.78 1.85
C LEU A 113 20.03 11.78 2.08
N SER A 114 19.62 11.95 3.34
CA SER A 114 18.21 11.94 3.77
C SER A 114 17.86 13.21 4.55
N LEU A 115 17.11 14.09 3.89
CA LEU A 115 16.75 15.43 4.39
C LEU A 115 15.23 15.66 4.42
N SER A 116 14.43 14.60 4.35
CA SER A 116 12.96 14.71 4.37
C SER A 116 12.45 15.35 5.67
N MET A 117 11.37 16.13 5.59
CA MET A 117 10.76 16.83 6.74
C MET A 117 11.74 17.74 7.49
N THR A 118 12.65 18.38 6.77
CA THR A 118 13.49 19.46 7.27
C THR A 118 12.88 20.82 6.93
N SER A 119 13.54 21.90 7.34
CA SER A 119 13.13 23.30 7.05
C SER A 119 14.01 23.94 5.97
N PHE A 120 14.68 23.13 5.13
CA PHE A 120 15.38 23.62 3.95
C PHE A 120 14.39 24.23 2.96
N THR A 121 14.79 25.34 2.34
CA THR A 121 13.96 26.13 1.42
C THR A 121 14.43 26.06 -0.04
N ASP A 122 15.61 25.50 -0.30
CA ASP A 122 16.22 25.43 -1.63
C ASP A 122 17.07 24.16 -1.83
N ILE A 123 17.26 23.74 -3.10
CA ILE A 123 18.17 22.68 -3.54
C ILE A 123 19.26 23.33 -4.40
N THR A 124 20.42 23.59 -3.80
CA THR A 124 21.50 24.29 -4.51
C THR A 124 22.25 23.38 -5.47
N SER A 125 22.94 23.96 -6.46
CA SER A 125 23.80 23.21 -7.40
C SER A 125 24.97 22.48 -6.74
N ASP A 126 25.30 22.81 -5.49
CA ASP A 126 26.41 22.17 -4.75
C ASP A 126 26.17 20.67 -4.59
N ILE A 127 24.90 20.22 -4.60
CA ILE A 127 24.52 18.81 -4.59
C ILE A 127 25.12 18.02 -5.77
N CYS A 128 25.39 18.68 -6.90
CA CYS A 128 25.99 18.05 -8.07
C CYS A 128 27.49 17.75 -7.91
N THR A 129 28.12 18.24 -6.83
CA THR A 129 29.50 17.86 -6.50
C THR A 129 29.59 16.46 -5.89
N LEU A 130 28.46 15.90 -5.44
CA LEU A 130 28.39 14.60 -4.77
C LEU A 130 28.40 13.44 -5.79
N SER A 131 29.55 13.18 -6.41
CA SER A 131 29.68 12.17 -7.48
C SER A 131 29.42 10.73 -7.03
N SER A 132 29.45 10.45 -5.71
CA SER A 132 29.22 9.13 -5.13
C SER A 132 27.76 8.90 -4.71
N LEU A 133 26.89 9.90 -4.87
CA LEU A 133 25.52 9.85 -4.35
C LEU A 133 24.70 8.81 -5.10
N THR A 134 24.16 7.84 -4.37
CA THR A 134 23.32 6.76 -4.91
C THR A 134 21.88 6.84 -4.43
N THR A 135 21.65 7.45 -3.27
CA THR A 135 20.34 7.63 -2.67
C THR A 135 20.16 9.06 -2.19
N PHE A 136 19.10 9.72 -2.65
CA PHE A 136 18.72 11.06 -2.22
C PHE A 136 17.24 11.09 -1.81
N SER A 137 16.93 11.58 -0.61
CA SER A 137 15.55 11.81 -0.18
C SER A 137 15.34 13.20 0.40
N MET A 138 14.35 13.92 -0.13
CA MET A 138 13.96 15.25 0.33
C MET A 138 12.46 15.49 0.08
N SER A 139 11.63 14.92 0.94
CA SER A 139 10.17 15.07 0.89
C SER A 139 9.67 16.03 1.96
N TYR A 140 8.53 16.69 1.72
CA TYR A 140 7.85 17.53 2.74
C TYR A 140 8.73 18.61 3.39
N CYS A 141 9.52 19.30 2.57
CA CYS A 141 10.31 20.45 2.99
C CYS A 141 9.60 21.75 2.55
N GLU A 142 10.09 22.90 3.00
CA GLU A 142 9.53 24.22 2.70
C GLU A 142 10.01 24.76 1.34
N LEU A 143 10.11 23.86 0.35
CA LEU A 143 10.55 24.20 -1.01
C LEU A 143 9.41 24.88 -1.76
N THR A 144 9.68 26.04 -2.36
CA THR A 144 8.72 26.75 -3.19
C THR A 144 9.38 27.21 -4.49
N ASN A 145 8.82 26.79 -5.63
CA ASN A 145 9.32 27.11 -6.96
C ASN A 145 10.82 26.79 -7.19
N VAL A 146 11.30 25.68 -6.64
CA VAL A 146 12.69 25.21 -6.77
C VAL A 146 12.82 24.36 -8.03
N VAL A 147 13.90 24.54 -8.80
CA VAL A 147 14.22 23.69 -9.94
C VAL A 147 15.19 22.61 -9.48
N LEU A 148 14.85 21.34 -9.72
CA LEU A 148 15.72 20.22 -9.38
C LEU A 148 16.97 20.23 -10.27
N PRO A 149 18.20 20.23 -9.70
CA PRO A 149 19.42 20.10 -10.49
C PRO A 149 19.47 18.79 -11.30
N LEU A 150 19.88 18.86 -12.58
CA LEU A 150 19.91 17.72 -13.51
C LEU A 150 20.69 16.51 -12.96
N CYS A 151 21.75 16.74 -12.21
CA CYS A 151 22.54 15.67 -11.58
C CYS A 151 21.71 14.78 -10.64
N LEU A 152 20.73 15.36 -9.93
CA LEU A 152 19.86 14.62 -9.02
C LEU A 152 18.90 13.72 -9.77
N TYR A 153 18.42 14.15 -10.95
CA TYR A 153 17.59 13.30 -11.79
C TYR A 153 18.26 11.97 -12.11
N ASN A 154 19.60 11.95 -12.25
CA ASN A 154 20.38 10.75 -12.60
C ASN A 154 20.80 9.90 -11.39
N VAL A 155 20.50 10.31 -10.15
CA VAL A 155 20.83 9.52 -8.96
C VAL A 155 20.08 8.18 -9.00
N PRO A 156 20.74 7.03 -8.77
CA PRO A 156 20.12 5.70 -8.86
C PRO A 156 18.80 5.53 -8.09
N SER A 157 18.68 6.14 -6.91
CA SER A 157 17.45 6.16 -6.11
C SER A 157 17.15 7.58 -5.64
N ILE A 158 16.09 8.17 -6.18
CA ILE A 158 15.63 9.52 -5.79
C ILE A 158 14.21 9.47 -5.24
N SER A 159 14.00 10.17 -4.12
CA SER A 159 12.69 10.33 -3.50
C SER A 159 12.46 11.79 -3.12
N ILE A 160 11.65 12.48 -3.92
CA ILE A 160 11.26 13.88 -3.68
C ILE A 160 9.76 13.97 -3.78
N MET A 161 9.13 14.55 -2.79
CA MET A 161 7.69 14.71 -2.80
C MET A 161 7.35 16.05 -2.24
N ASN A 162 7.24 16.95 -3.18
CA ASN A 162 7.13 18.36 -2.92
C ASN A 162 6.54 19.04 -4.14
N SER A 163 5.36 19.63 -3.97
CA SER A 163 4.67 20.36 -5.04
C SER A 163 5.38 21.65 -5.44
N GLY A 164 6.29 22.15 -4.60
CA GLY A 164 7.11 23.31 -4.92
C GLY A 164 8.33 23.02 -5.79
N VAL A 165 8.53 21.78 -6.25
CA VAL A 165 9.70 21.40 -7.06
C VAL A 165 9.30 21.17 -8.51
N ARG A 166 10.04 21.77 -9.44
CA ARG A 166 9.94 21.58 -10.88
C ARG A 166 11.16 20.79 -11.39
N LEU A 167 10.96 19.91 -12.36
CA LEU A 167 12.08 19.20 -12.99
C LEU A 167 12.92 20.12 -13.90
N PRO A 168 14.23 19.79 -14.11
CA PRO A 168 15.15 20.65 -14.86
C PRO A 168 14.61 21.01 -16.24
N GLU A 169 14.76 22.27 -16.66
CA GLU A 169 14.18 22.83 -17.90
C GLU A 169 14.76 22.22 -19.19
N GLU A 170 15.91 21.56 -19.09
CA GLU A 170 16.61 20.92 -20.18
C GLU A 170 16.03 19.54 -20.54
N LEU A 171 15.29 18.91 -19.61
CA LEU A 171 14.64 17.62 -19.89
C LEU A 171 13.51 17.80 -20.89
N THR A 172 13.40 16.89 -21.85
CA THR A 172 12.24 16.80 -22.77
C THR A 172 11.41 15.55 -22.53
N SER A 173 12.01 14.54 -21.91
CA SER A 173 11.41 13.25 -21.59
C SER A 173 11.82 12.78 -20.20
N LEU A 174 11.00 11.90 -19.64
CA LEU A 174 11.32 11.08 -18.49
C LEU A 174 11.62 9.66 -18.98
N ASP A 175 12.90 9.35 -19.07
CA ASP A 175 13.39 8.02 -19.48
C ASP A 175 13.99 7.30 -18.26
N ILE A 176 13.70 6.01 -18.14
CA ILE A 176 14.22 5.15 -17.06
C ILE A 176 15.38 4.32 -17.61
N GLU A 177 16.59 4.65 -17.19
CA GLU A 177 17.80 3.99 -17.66
C GLU A 177 18.19 2.75 -16.82
N VAL A 178 19.02 1.88 -17.42
CA VAL A 178 19.61 0.73 -16.74
C VAL A 178 20.45 1.19 -15.55
N GLY A 179 20.22 0.59 -14.38
CA GLY A 179 20.87 0.97 -13.13
C GLY A 179 19.99 1.83 -12.22
N ARG A 180 18.85 2.34 -12.71
CA ARG A 180 17.83 2.95 -11.86
C ARG A 180 17.29 1.93 -10.86
N LYS A 181 17.23 2.35 -9.59
CA LYS A 181 16.68 1.59 -8.46
C LYS A 181 15.36 2.17 -7.98
N GLY A 182 15.20 3.49 -8.02
CA GLY A 182 13.95 4.15 -7.66
C GLY A 182 13.82 5.53 -8.28
N LEU A 183 12.63 5.85 -8.80
CA LEU A 183 12.25 7.21 -9.21
C LEU A 183 10.91 7.53 -8.56
N ASN A 184 10.96 8.25 -7.44
CA ASN A 184 9.76 8.64 -6.70
C ASN A 184 9.73 10.17 -6.63
N ILE A 185 8.97 10.79 -7.52
CA ILE A 185 8.84 12.24 -7.61
C ILE A 185 7.37 12.73 -7.56
N PRO A 186 6.49 12.15 -6.72
CA PRO A 186 5.07 12.48 -6.75
C PRO A 186 4.80 13.96 -6.43
N GLY A 187 3.86 14.54 -7.16
CA GLY A 187 3.43 15.93 -7.04
C GLY A 187 4.43 16.97 -7.56
N THR A 188 5.64 16.58 -7.98
CA THR A 188 6.58 17.49 -8.63
C THR A 188 6.08 17.88 -10.03
N ASP A 189 6.31 19.11 -10.48
CA ASP A 189 5.85 19.53 -11.80
C ASP A 189 6.75 18.93 -12.91
N ALA A 190 6.20 17.95 -13.62
CA ALA A 190 6.75 17.33 -14.82
C ALA A 190 5.80 17.48 -16.02
N SER A 191 4.87 18.44 -15.97
CA SER A 191 3.77 18.59 -16.95
C SER A 191 4.23 18.81 -18.40
N ARG A 192 5.45 19.32 -18.57
CA ARG A 192 6.09 19.55 -19.87
C ARG A 192 6.79 18.33 -20.45
N LEU A 193 6.92 17.24 -19.69
CA LEU A 193 7.70 16.06 -20.07
C LEU A 193 6.82 14.96 -20.63
N ILE A 194 7.46 14.10 -21.43
CA ILE A 194 6.88 12.87 -21.96
C ILE A 194 7.56 11.68 -21.27
N PHE A 195 6.79 10.86 -20.57
CA PHE A 195 7.25 9.59 -20.01
C PHE A 195 7.27 8.51 -21.09
N ASN A 196 8.45 7.95 -21.35
CA ASN A 196 8.62 6.87 -22.31
C ASN A 196 8.92 5.56 -21.60
N ILE A 197 8.31 4.49 -22.10
CA ILE A 197 8.63 3.13 -21.66
C ILE A 197 9.95 2.70 -22.32
N PRO A 198 10.94 2.23 -21.54
CA PRO A 198 12.21 1.76 -22.10
C PRO A 198 11.99 0.51 -22.97
N ALA A 199 12.84 0.33 -23.97
CA ALA A 199 12.81 -0.85 -24.83
C ALA A 199 13.32 -2.12 -24.11
N ASP A 200 14.23 -1.94 -23.16
CA ASP A 200 14.83 -3.02 -22.36
C ASP A 200 14.13 -3.19 -21.00
N GLU A 201 14.12 -4.41 -20.46
CA GLU A 201 13.60 -4.70 -19.12
C GLU A 201 14.47 -4.07 -18.02
N ILE A 202 13.86 -3.27 -17.13
CA ILE A 202 14.53 -2.67 -15.98
C ILE A 202 14.24 -3.48 -14.72
N ARG A 203 15.00 -4.56 -14.52
CA ARG A 203 14.84 -5.49 -13.37
C ARG A 203 15.33 -4.94 -12.04
N GLY A 204 16.11 -3.86 -12.07
CA GLY A 204 16.69 -3.23 -10.87
C GLY A 204 15.78 -2.22 -10.18
N LEU A 205 14.69 -1.82 -10.84
CA LEU A 205 13.75 -0.83 -10.33
C LEU A 205 12.85 -1.44 -9.25
N SER A 206 12.90 -0.90 -8.04
CA SER A 206 12.02 -1.31 -6.94
C SER A 206 10.75 -0.47 -6.85
N THR A 207 10.86 0.83 -7.11
CA THR A 207 9.75 1.79 -6.96
C THR A 207 9.74 2.78 -8.11
N LEU A 208 8.56 3.04 -8.67
CA LEU A 208 8.32 4.06 -9.67
C LEU A 208 7.05 4.82 -9.29
N ASP A 209 7.23 6.05 -8.83
CA ASP A 209 6.13 6.94 -8.46
C ASP A 209 6.28 8.28 -9.19
N LEU A 210 5.46 8.45 -10.23
CA LEU A 210 5.31 9.69 -11.01
C LEU A 210 3.95 10.33 -10.78
N SER A 211 3.30 9.98 -9.70
CA SER A 211 1.92 10.36 -9.44
C SER A 211 1.73 11.88 -9.36
N GLY A 212 0.70 12.41 -10.00
CA GLY A 212 0.38 13.83 -9.87
C GLY A 212 1.39 14.79 -10.44
N THR A 213 2.26 14.32 -11.33
CA THR A 213 3.32 15.15 -11.91
C THR A 213 2.86 15.89 -13.16
N GLY A 214 1.70 15.51 -13.71
CA GLY A 214 1.14 16.04 -14.94
C GLY A 214 1.84 15.51 -16.19
N VAL A 215 2.75 14.55 -16.06
CA VAL A 215 3.52 14.01 -17.17
C VAL A 215 2.60 13.41 -18.23
N SER A 216 2.97 13.57 -19.50
CA SER A 216 2.26 12.98 -20.64
C SER A 216 2.96 11.73 -21.16
N GLY A 217 2.29 10.92 -21.96
CA GLY A 217 2.88 9.69 -22.51
C GLY A 217 1.82 8.81 -23.15
N SER A 218 2.23 7.90 -24.03
CA SER A 218 1.32 6.96 -24.69
C SER A 218 1.93 5.56 -24.71
N PHE A 219 1.34 4.63 -23.95
CA PHE A 219 1.78 3.23 -23.89
C PHE A 219 0.67 2.30 -23.39
N ASN A 220 0.80 1.02 -23.68
CA ASN A 220 -0.14 0.01 -23.21
C ASN A 220 0.27 -0.58 -21.86
N LEU A 221 -0.70 -1.08 -21.10
CA LEU A 221 -0.46 -1.72 -19.80
C LEU A 221 0.57 -2.87 -19.91
N SER A 222 0.51 -3.66 -20.98
CA SER A 222 1.45 -4.75 -21.23
C SER A 222 2.89 -4.24 -21.40
N GLN A 223 3.10 -3.16 -22.16
CA GLN A 223 4.43 -2.56 -22.33
C GLN A 223 5.00 -2.12 -20.98
N LEU A 224 4.18 -1.53 -20.12
CA LEU A 224 4.57 -1.07 -18.79
C LEU A 224 4.98 -2.24 -17.87
N ILE A 225 4.13 -3.29 -17.79
CA ILE A 225 4.38 -4.46 -16.94
C ILE A 225 5.65 -5.20 -17.39
N PHE A 226 5.87 -5.36 -18.70
CA PHE A 226 7.05 -6.04 -19.22
C PHE A 226 8.32 -5.21 -19.11
N ALA A 227 8.25 -3.88 -19.20
CA ALA A 227 9.40 -3.00 -18.97
C ALA A 227 9.85 -3.04 -17.50
N PHE A 228 8.92 -3.19 -16.56
CA PHE A 228 9.20 -3.12 -15.11
C PHE A 228 8.72 -4.37 -14.36
N PRO A 229 9.21 -5.58 -14.69
CA PRO A 229 8.64 -6.83 -14.18
C PRO A 229 8.83 -7.02 -12.66
N ARG A 230 9.78 -6.29 -12.05
CA ARG A 230 10.13 -6.43 -10.64
C ARG A 230 9.86 -5.18 -9.80
N VAL A 231 9.23 -4.17 -10.38
CA VAL A 231 8.81 -3.00 -9.61
C VAL A 231 7.80 -3.46 -8.57
N GLN A 232 8.00 -3.11 -7.31
CA GLN A 232 7.10 -3.43 -6.22
C GLN A 232 5.89 -2.48 -6.24
N ASP A 233 6.17 -1.18 -6.33
CA ASP A 233 5.15 -0.13 -6.32
C ASP A 233 5.24 0.70 -7.59
N LEU A 234 4.17 0.65 -8.38
CA LEU A 234 4.03 1.34 -9.66
C LEU A 234 2.87 2.33 -9.59
N TYR A 235 3.21 3.59 -9.34
CA TYR A 235 2.24 4.68 -9.17
C TYR A 235 2.41 5.73 -10.28
N LEU A 236 1.49 5.71 -11.24
CA LEU A 236 1.43 6.66 -12.35
C LEU A 236 0.10 7.43 -12.38
N GLY A 237 -0.64 7.41 -11.28
CA GLY A 237 -1.97 8.01 -11.20
C GLY A 237 -1.96 9.53 -11.25
N GLY A 238 -3.04 10.14 -11.75
CA GLY A 238 -3.21 11.60 -11.77
C GLY A 238 -2.27 12.33 -12.73
N ASN A 239 -2.08 11.78 -13.92
CA ASN A 239 -1.22 12.32 -14.96
C ASN A 239 -2.01 12.52 -16.26
N ASN A 240 -1.32 12.91 -17.33
CA ASN A 240 -1.88 13.06 -18.66
C ASN A 240 -1.47 11.88 -19.57
N LEU A 241 -1.42 10.67 -19.00
CA LEU A 241 -1.00 9.46 -19.70
C LEU A 241 -2.15 8.89 -20.51
N THR A 242 -1.82 8.35 -21.67
CA THR A 242 -2.75 7.75 -22.63
C THR A 242 -2.27 6.37 -23.06
N GLY A 243 -3.10 5.64 -23.78
CA GLY A 243 -2.79 4.32 -24.34
C GLY A 243 -3.86 3.31 -23.99
N TRP A 244 -3.56 2.02 -24.11
CA TRP A 244 -4.55 0.96 -23.99
C TRP A 244 -4.29 0.01 -22.80
N ILE A 245 -5.37 -0.29 -22.08
CA ILE A 245 -5.47 -1.37 -21.11
C ILE A 245 -6.21 -2.51 -21.82
N ASP A 246 -5.44 -3.40 -22.43
CA ASP A 246 -5.95 -4.62 -23.04
C ASP A 246 -5.68 -5.79 -22.09
N PHE A 247 -6.73 -6.26 -21.41
CA PHE A 247 -6.62 -7.40 -20.51
C PHE A 247 -6.47 -8.73 -21.26
N SER A 248 -6.89 -8.80 -22.53
CA SER A 248 -6.82 -10.01 -23.34
C SER A 248 -5.37 -10.42 -23.66
N THR A 249 -4.45 -9.45 -23.65
CA THR A 249 -2.99 -9.71 -23.76
C THR A 249 -2.50 -10.67 -22.66
N PHE A 250 -3.17 -10.73 -21.51
CA PHE A 250 -2.80 -11.62 -20.39
C PHE A 250 -3.51 -12.96 -20.42
N SER A 251 -4.29 -13.27 -21.47
CA SER A 251 -5.04 -14.53 -21.61
C SER A 251 -4.16 -15.78 -21.57
N GLU A 252 -2.89 -15.67 -21.96
CA GLU A 252 -1.88 -16.70 -21.71
C GLU A 252 -1.13 -16.39 -20.41
N PRO A 253 -1.09 -17.33 -19.44
CA PRO A 253 -0.49 -17.08 -18.14
C PRO A 253 1.02 -16.84 -18.28
N ILE A 254 1.45 -15.64 -17.89
CA ILE A 254 2.86 -15.32 -17.71
C ILE A 254 3.36 -16.12 -16.49
N PRO A 255 4.53 -16.77 -16.53
CA PRO A 255 5.04 -17.47 -15.36
C PRO A 255 5.12 -16.50 -14.17
N ALA A 256 4.40 -16.80 -13.09
CA ALA A 256 4.32 -15.93 -11.92
C ALA A 256 5.72 -15.52 -11.40
N SER A 257 6.77 -16.34 -11.64
CA SER A 257 8.17 -16.05 -11.28
C SER A 257 8.75 -14.76 -11.85
N VAL A 258 8.10 -14.21 -12.86
CA VAL A 258 8.57 -13.03 -13.58
C VAL A 258 8.07 -11.74 -12.92
N LEU A 259 6.78 -11.67 -12.57
CA LEU A 259 6.15 -10.44 -12.09
C LEU A 259 6.08 -10.39 -10.55
N ARG A 260 6.57 -9.29 -9.97
CA ARG A 260 6.64 -9.08 -8.50
C ARG A 260 5.93 -7.82 -8.03
N THR A 261 5.14 -7.19 -8.90
CA THR A 261 4.45 -5.94 -8.57
C THR A 261 3.36 -6.17 -7.53
N SER A 262 3.43 -5.36 -6.47
CA SER A 262 2.48 -5.35 -5.38
C SER A 262 1.34 -4.37 -5.63
N THR A 263 1.61 -3.25 -6.30
CA THR A 263 0.58 -2.25 -6.60
C THR A 263 0.73 -1.67 -7.99
N ILE A 264 -0.40 -1.54 -8.70
CA ILE A 264 -0.50 -0.85 -9.99
C ILE A 264 -1.52 0.27 -9.84
N ASN A 265 -1.09 1.53 -9.92
CA ASN A 265 -1.98 2.67 -10.00
C ASN A 265 -1.83 3.41 -11.32
N LEU A 266 -2.86 3.32 -12.16
CA LEU A 266 -3.02 4.10 -13.40
C LEU A 266 -4.24 5.02 -13.34
N GLY A 267 -4.85 5.19 -12.17
CA GLY A 267 -6.08 5.96 -11.98
C GLY A 267 -5.92 7.44 -12.35
N SER A 268 -7.01 8.12 -12.70
CA SER A 268 -7.01 9.53 -13.10
C SER A 268 -6.02 9.84 -14.23
N ASN A 269 -6.20 9.16 -15.35
CA ASN A 269 -5.44 9.35 -16.59
C ASN A 269 -6.43 9.32 -17.78
N SER A 270 -5.93 9.08 -18.99
CA SER A 270 -6.73 8.94 -20.21
C SER A 270 -6.47 7.59 -20.90
N PHE A 271 -6.26 6.52 -20.12
CA PHE A 271 -6.16 5.16 -20.67
C PHE A 271 -7.52 4.69 -21.18
N LYS A 272 -7.49 3.97 -22.30
CA LYS A 272 -8.65 3.37 -22.96
C LYS A 272 -8.64 1.87 -22.70
N GLY A 273 -9.81 1.25 -22.64
CA GLY A 273 -9.87 -0.21 -22.55
C GLY A 273 -11.29 -0.74 -22.57
N ILE A 274 -11.41 -2.03 -22.88
CA ILE A 274 -12.66 -2.77 -22.76
C ILE A 274 -12.48 -3.82 -21.68
N LEU A 275 -13.37 -3.84 -20.70
CA LEU A 275 -13.41 -4.85 -19.64
C LEU A 275 -14.62 -5.77 -19.85
N ASN A 276 -14.37 -7.02 -20.24
CA ASN A 276 -15.42 -8.04 -20.41
C ASN A 276 -15.63 -8.84 -19.13
N GLY A 277 -15.85 -8.14 -18.02
CA GLY A 277 -16.10 -8.74 -16.71
C GLY A 277 -14.85 -9.18 -15.96
N ILE A 278 -15.04 -9.72 -14.75
CA ILE A 278 -13.95 -9.94 -13.79
C ILE A 278 -12.95 -11.04 -14.21
N ALA A 279 -13.33 -11.90 -15.15
CA ALA A 279 -12.51 -13.05 -15.55
C ALA A 279 -11.16 -12.60 -16.11
N GLU A 280 -11.16 -11.56 -16.94
CA GLU A 280 -9.95 -10.95 -17.51
C GLU A 280 -9.01 -10.42 -16.41
N VAL A 281 -9.57 -9.79 -15.37
CA VAL A 281 -8.80 -9.37 -14.19
C VAL A 281 -8.25 -10.58 -13.44
N SER A 282 -9.04 -11.67 -13.29
CA SER A 282 -8.54 -12.90 -12.65
C SER A 282 -7.34 -13.49 -13.36
N VAL A 283 -7.32 -13.52 -14.69
CA VAL A 283 -6.18 -14.04 -15.45
C VAL A 283 -4.96 -13.12 -15.31
N LEU A 284 -5.17 -11.79 -15.32
CA LEU A 284 -4.11 -10.84 -14.99
C LEU A 284 -3.51 -11.14 -13.62
N LEU A 285 -4.33 -11.35 -12.58
CA LEU A 285 -3.85 -11.67 -11.23
C LEU A 285 -3.05 -12.98 -11.15
N GLU A 286 -3.39 -13.98 -11.97
CA GLU A 286 -2.62 -15.24 -12.06
C GLU A 286 -1.21 -15.04 -12.64
N SER A 287 -0.99 -13.96 -13.38
CA SER A 287 0.32 -13.62 -13.95
C SER A 287 1.30 -13.04 -12.93
N PHE A 288 0.81 -12.57 -11.78
CA PHE A 288 1.66 -12.02 -10.71
C PHE A 288 1.94 -13.07 -9.63
N TRP A 289 3.13 -12.99 -9.04
CA TRP A 289 3.38 -13.69 -7.78
C TRP A 289 2.48 -13.09 -6.69
N SER A 290 2.23 -13.85 -5.62
CA SER A 290 1.27 -13.62 -4.52
C SER A 290 1.38 -12.29 -3.73
N ASP A 291 2.03 -11.28 -4.28
CA ASP A 291 2.27 -9.99 -3.64
C ASP A 291 1.39 -8.87 -4.25
N LEU A 292 0.71 -9.10 -5.39
CA LEU A 292 -0.18 -8.12 -6.01
C LEU A 292 -1.42 -7.86 -5.13
N TYR A 293 -1.40 -6.73 -4.46
CA TYR A 293 -2.39 -6.28 -3.49
C TYR A 293 -3.50 -5.44 -4.12
N GLY A 294 -3.18 -4.58 -5.09
CA GLY A 294 -4.16 -3.63 -5.60
C GLY A 294 -3.91 -3.13 -7.01
N ILE A 295 -5.01 -2.92 -7.73
CA ILE A 295 -5.06 -2.31 -9.06
C ILE A 295 -6.03 -1.12 -9.04
N ASP A 296 -5.53 0.06 -9.42
CA ASP A 296 -6.33 1.28 -9.67
C ASP A 296 -6.37 1.58 -11.15
N LEU A 297 -7.56 1.56 -11.72
CA LEU A 297 -7.82 2.05 -13.06
C LEU A 297 -8.98 3.06 -13.06
N SER A 298 -9.31 3.64 -11.90
CA SER A 298 -10.39 4.60 -11.77
C SER A 298 -10.17 5.84 -12.63
N ASN A 299 -11.23 6.57 -12.98
CA ASN A 299 -11.16 7.84 -13.71
C ASN A 299 -10.28 7.74 -14.97
N ASN A 300 -10.67 6.83 -15.86
CA ASN A 300 -10.07 6.60 -17.18
C ASN A 300 -11.21 6.47 -18.22
N SER A 301 -10.89 6.02 -19.43
CA SER A 301 -11.86 5.72 -20.48
C SER A 301 -12.02 4.21 -20.65
N ILE A 302 -12.34 3.48 -19.59
CA ILE A 302 -12.66 2.05 -19.66
C ILE A 302 -14.16 1.87 -19.87
N ILE A 303 -14.54 1.01 -20.82
CA ILE A 303 -15.93 0.64 -21.13
C ILE A 303 -16.13 -0.86 -20.99
N GLY A 304 -17.37 -1.32 -20.92
CA GLY A 304 -17.71 -2.74 -20.87
C GLY A 304 -18.77 -3.00 -19.81
N VAL A 305 -18.74 -4.18 -19.19
CA VAL A 305 -19.68 -4.53 -18.11
C VAL A 305 -18.93 -4.58 -16.80
N SER A 306 -19.42 -3.85 -15.80
CA SER A 306 -18.84 -3.84 -14.47
C SER A 306 -18.89 -5.25 -13.84
N PRO A 307 -17.87 -5.64 -13.07
CA PRO A 307 -17.96 -6.78 -12.16
C PRO A 307 -19.15 -6.66 -11.20
N THR A 308 -19.67 -7.80 -10.74
CA THR A 308 -20.64 -7.82 -9.63
C THR A 308 -19.93 -7.93 -8.28
N PHE A 309 -20.64 -7.62 -7.19
CA PHE A 309 -20.11 -7.83 -5.84
C PHE A 309 -19.73 -9.30 -5.58
N GLU A 310 -20.57 -10.25 -6.02
CA GLU A 310 -20.33 -11.68 -5.84
C GLU A 310 -19.09 -12.16 -6.59
N GLU A 311 -18.89 -11.67 -7.80
CA GLU A 311 -17.72 -11.93 -8.62
C GLU A 311 -16.43 -11.43 -7.98
N LEU A 312 -16.45 -10.20 -7.44
CA LEU A 312 -15.33 -9.67 -6.68
C LEU A 312 -15.05 -10.53 -5.45
N GLN A 313 -16.08 -10.96 -4.70
CA GLN A 313 -15.90 -11.85 -3.55
C GLN A 313 -15.28 -13.20 -3.95
N LEU A 314 -15.67 -13.76 -5.09
CA LEU A 314 -15.07 -14.99 -5.62
C LEU A 314 -13.60 -14.77 -6.02
N LEU A 315 -13.30 -13.64 -6.67
CA LEU A 315 -11.93 -13.25 -7.02
C LEU A 315 -11.04 -13.14 -5.77
N LEU A 316 -11.50 -12.43 -4.74
CA LEU A 316 -10.78 -12.25 -3.47
C LEU A 316 -10.59 -13.57 -2.72
N ARG A 317 -11.53 -14.52 -2.83
CA ARG A 317 -11.35 -15.87 -2.26
C ARG A 317 -10.29 -16.68 -2.99
N LYS A 318 -10.17 -16.50 -4.31
CA LYS A 318 -9.19 -17.16 -5.17
C LYS A 318 -7.79 -16.55 -4.98
N HIS A 319 -7.71 -15.22 -4.89
CA HIS A 319 -6.47 -14.45 -4.74
C HIS A 319 -6.43 -13.76 -3.37
N LYS A 320 -5.93 -14.48 -2.35
CA LYS A 320 -6.00 -14.05 -0.94
C LYS A 320 -5.22 -12.77 -0.61
N ASP A 321 -4.21 -12.45 -1.42
CA ASP A 321 -3.35 -11.28 -1.23
C ASP A 321 -3.87 -10.06 -2.00
N PHE A 322 -4.79 -10.25 -2.95
CA PHE A 322 -5.46 -9.18 -3.67
C PHE A 322 -6.60 -8.61 -2.83
N TYR A 323 -6.72 -7.29 -2.75
CA TYR A 323 -7.69 -6.62 -1.87
C TYR A 323 -8.42 -5.46 -2.55
N VAL A 324 -7.72 -4.71 -3.40
CA VAL A 324 -8.29 -3.51 -4.01
C VAL A 324 -8.35 -3.63 -5.53
N LEU A 325 -9.56 -3.58 -6.07
CA LEU A 325 -9.80 -3.29 -7.47
C LEU A 325 -10.62 -2.00 -7.52
N ASN A 326 -10.03 -0.90 -7.97
CA ASN A 326 -10.76 0.35 -8.17
C ASN A 326 -10.97 0.59 -9.66
N LEU A 327 -12.24 0.61 -10.07
CA LEU A 327 -12.69 0.90 -11.43
C LEU A 327 -13.67 2.08 -11.48
N GLU A 328 -13.81 2.85 -10.40
CA GLU A 328 -14.76 3.96 -10.32
C GLU A 328 -14.55 5.00 -11.42
N ASN A 329 -15.58 5.77 -11.74
CA ASN A 329 -15.54 6.84 -12.74
C ASN A 329 -15.05 6.37 -14.13
N ASN A 330 -15.45 5.16 -14.51
CA ASN A 330 -15.35 4.64 -15.88
C ASN A 330 -16.77 4.48 -16.47
N THR A 331 -16.88 4.20 -17.77
CA THR A 331 -18.17 4.18 -18.49
C THR A 331 -18.69 2.74 -18.59
N PHE A 332 -19.11 2.13 -17.48
CA PHE A 332 -19.67 0.77 -17.51
C PHE A 332 -21.15 0.75 -17.93
N LEU A 333 -21.56 -0.33 -18.59
CA LEU A 333 -22.95 -0.55 -19.00
C LEU A 333 -23.73 -1.34 -17.95
N CYS A 334 -24.98 -0.96 -17.74
CA CYS A 334 -25.89 -1.72 -16.90
C CYS A 334 -26.45 -2.95 -17.66
N SER A 335 -26.61 -4.06 -16.95
CA SER A 335 -27.20 -5.31 -17.46
C SER A 335 -28.50 -5.65 -16.73
N GLU A 336 -29.45 -6.29 -17.41
CA GLU A 336 -30.70 -6.78 -16.81
C GLU A 336 -30.46 -7.95 -15.85
N GLU A 337 -29.53 -8.85 -16.19
CA GLU A 337 -29.28 -10.06 -15.39
C GLU A 337 -28.32 -9.83 -14.22
N ARG A 338 -27.63 -8.69 -14.15
CA ARG A 338 -26.52 -8.45 -13.20
C ARG A 338 -26.62 -7.12 -12.48
N THR A 339 -26.41 -7.16 -11.16
CA THR A 339 -26.23 -5.96 -10.33
C THR A 339 -24.78 -5.50 -10.40
N SER A 340 -24.59 -4.27 -10.89
CA SER A 340 -23.27 -3.65 -11.02
C SER A 340 -22.66 -3.35 -9.65
N LEU A 341 -21.36 -3.59 -9.48
CA LEU A 341 -20.60 -3.15 -8.31
C LEU A 341 -20.26 -1.66 -8.36
N PHE A 342 -19.87 -1.18 -9.54
CA PHE A 342 -19.56 0.24 -9.79
C PHE A 342 -20.75 0.93 -10.45
N ASP A 343 -20.75 2.25 -10.49
CA ASP A 343 -21.77 3.00 -11.23
C ASP A 343 -21.76 2.59 -12.71
N CYS A 344 -22.97 2.44 -13.26
CA CYS A 344 -23.18 2.03 -14.64
C CYS A 344 -24.22 2.91 -15.32
N ILE A 345 -24.18 2.91 -16.65
CA ILE A 345 -25.01 3.74 -17.51
C ILE A 345 -25.89 2.85 -18.38
N ASP A 346 -27.16 3.23 -18.54
CA ASP A 346 -28.09 2.61 -19.48
C ASP A 346 -27.86 3.18 -20.90
N LEU A 347 -27.90 2.31 -21.91
CA LEU A 347 -27.89 2.77 -23.30
C LEU A 347 -29.21 3.45 -23.64
N GLN A 348 -29.17 4.64 -24.23
CA GLN A 348 -30.39 5.35 -24.62
C GLN A 348 -30.72 5.04 -26.08
N ILE A 349 -31.91 4.52 -26.37
CA ILE A 349 -32.39 4.42 -27.76
C ILE A 349 -33.00 5.76 -28.16
N THR A 350 -32.49 6.32 -29.25
CA THR A 350 -32.97 7.58 -29.83
C THR A 350 -33.90 7.36 -31.01
N ASN A 351 -33.64 6.33 -31.84
CA ASN A 351 -34.44 6.03 -33.02
C ASN A 351 -34.35 4.55 -33.40
N ILE A 352 -35.42 4.01 -33.97
CA ILE A 352 -35.45 2.66 -34.56
C ILE A 352 -36.14 2.78 -35.92
N THR A 353 -35.44 2.48 -37.01
CA THR A 353 -36.00 2.46 -38.37
C THR A 353 -35.90 1.09 -39.00
N ALA A 354 -36.95 0.66 -39.70
CA ALA A 354 -36.95 -0.55 -40.50
C ALA A 354 -37.03 -0.19 -41.99
N HIS A 355 -36.08 -0.69 -42.77
CA HIS A 355 -35.99 -0.50 -44.20
C HIS A 355 -36.27 -1.81 -44.93
N THR A 356 -37.38 -1.87 -45.67
CA THR A 356 -37.70 -3.00 -46.54
C THR A 356 -37.17 -2.74 -47.94
N VAL A 357 -36.34 -3.66 -48.44
CA VAL A 357 -35.77 -3.61 -49.80
C VAL A 357 -36.36 -4.75 -50.63
N PRO A 358 -36.96 -4.47 -51.80
CA PRO A 358 -37.41 -5.52 -52.70
C PRO A 358 -36.22 -6.29 -53.29
N VAL A 359 -36.14 -7.60 -53.05
CA VAL A 359 -35.15 -8.45 -53.71
C VAL A 359 -35.62 -8.73 -55.13
N CYS A 360 -34.93 -8.19 -56.14
CA CYS A 360 -35.19 -8.56 -57.52
C CYS A 360 -34.65 -9.98 -57.77
N PRO A 361 -35.47 -10.94 -58.25
CA PRO A 361 -34.96 -12.27 -58.55
C PRO A 361 -33.93 -12.19 -59.68
N ALA A 362 -32.79 -12.84 -59.49
CA ALA A 362 -31.79 -12.97 -60.54
C ALA A 362 -32.43 -13.66 -61.76
N MET A 363 -32.44 -12.98 -62.91
CA MET A 363 -32.88 -13.56 -64.18
C MET A 363 -31.90 -14.66 -64.61
N ASN A 364 -32.16 -15.90 -64.18
CA ASN A 364 -31.69 -17.07 -64.91
C ASN A 364 -32.83 -17.52 -65.83
N GLY A 365 -32.58 -17.39 -67.13
CA GLY A 365 -33.57 -17.60 -68.17
C GLY A 365 -34.13 -19.02 -68.23
N THR A 366 -35.32 -19.09 -68.81
CA THR A 366 -36.08 -20.28 -69.24
C THR A 366 -36.91 -21.00 -68.17
N SER A 367 -38.15 -20.55 -67.97
CA SER A 367 -39.35 -21.23 -68.49
C SER A 367 -40.61 -20.74 -67.77
N THR A 368 -41.71 -20.76 -68.53
CA THR A 368 -43.04 -20.26 -68.20
C THR A 368 -43.73 -21.07 -67.10
N SER A 369 -44.04 -20.45 -65.96
CA SER A 369 -45.17 -20.85 -65.11
C SER A 369 -45.79 -19.61 -64.46
N THR A 370 -47.09 -19.45 -64.67
CA THR A 370 -47.92 -18.45 -63.98
C THR A 370 -48.21 -18.92 -62.56
N SER A 371 -47.34 -18.55 -61.63
CA SER A 371 -47.69 -18.34 -60.22
C SER A 371 -46.81 -17.20 -59.74
N ALA A 372 -47.41 -16.06 -59.39
CA ALA A 372 -46.67 -14.99 -58.73
C ALA A 372 -46.15 -15.54 -57.39
N SER A 373 -44.87 -15.86 -57.33
CA SER A 373 -44.17 -16.06 -56.06
C SER A 373 -44.32 -14.76 -55.25
N PRO A 374 -44.49 -14.82 -53.92
CA PRO A 374 -44.43 -13.61 -53.10
C PRO A 374 -43.09 -12.91 -53.37
N LEU A 375 -43.11 -11.57 -53.51
CA LEU A 375 -41.88 -10.80 -53.50
C LEU A 375 -41.14 -11.14 -52.19
N GLU A 376 -39.89 -11.62 -52.28
CA GLU A 376 -39.02 -11.71 -51.11
C GLU A 376 -38.69 -10.26 -50.70
N LEU A 377 -39.25 -9.82 -49.57
CA LEU A 377 -38.88 -8.56 -48.93
C LEU A 377 -37.70 -8.82 -48.00
N ASP A 378 -36.62 -8.06 -48.18
CA ASP A 378 -35.48 -8.05 -47.26
C ASP A 378 -35.65 -6.88 -46.28
N THR A 379 -35.81 -7.17 -44.99
CA THR A 379 -35.97 -6.13 -43.97
C THR A 379 -34.67 -5.93 -43.21
N LYS A 380 -34.12 -4.70 -43.29
CA LYS A 380 -32.99 -4.25 -42.47
C LYS A 380 -33.50 -3.36 -41.35
N VAL A 381 -32.99 -3.57 -40.15
CA VAL A 381 -33.33 -2.75 -38.98
C VAL A 381 -32.13 -1.93 -38.60
N GLN A 382 -32.34 -0.63 -38.40
CA GLN A 382 -31.37 0.34 -37.93
C GLN A 382 -31.80 0.84 -36.55
N ILE A 383 -30.91 0.77 -35.57
CA ILE A 383 -31.13 1.27 -34.21
C ILE A 383 -30.08 2.33 -33.94
N ASP A 384 -30.52 3.56 -33.65
CA ASP A 384 -29.64 4.66 -33.26
C ASP A 384 -29.66 4.81 -31.74
N MET A 385 -28.49 4.60 -31.11
CA MET A 385 -28.31 4.64 -29.67
C MET A 385 -27.40 5.78 -29.26
N LEU A 386 -27.57 6.28 -28.05
CA LEU A 386 -26.76 7.32 -27.47
C LEU A 386 -26.09 6.79 -26.20
N LEU A 387 -24.76 6.79 -26.21
CA LEU A 387 -23.93 6.49 -25.04
C LEU A 387 -23.42 7.82 -24.45
N PRO A 388 -23.84 8.17 -23.23
CA PRO A 388 -23.38 9.37 -22.54
C PRO A 388 -21.88 9.32 -22.22
N GLY A 389 -21.20 10.48 -22.29
CA GLY A 389 -19.79 10.64 -21.92
C GLY A 389 -18.84 10.76 -23.11
N GLU A 390 -17.64 11.31 -22.87
CA GLU A 390 -16.60 11.45 -23.89
C GLU A 390 -15.93 10.10 -24.18
N VAL A 391 -16.39 9.41 -25.22
CA VAL A 391 -15.77 8.17 -25.70
C VAL A 391 -14.81 8.47 -26.87
N PRO A 392 -13.52 8.13 -26.77
CA PRO A 392 -12.58 8.26 -27.88
C PRO A 392 -13.02 7.47 -29.13
N LYS A 393 -12.80 8.02 -30.32
CA LYS A 393 -13.23 7.43 -31.61
C LYS A 393 -12.76 5.98 -31.83
N ASP A 394 -11.51 5.71 -31.50
CA ASP A 394 -10.89 4.39 -31.60
C ASP A 394 -11.53 3.41 -30.61
N LEU A 395 -11.74 3.83 -29.36
CA LEU A 395 -12.46 3.03 -28.36
C LEU A 395 -13.91 2.77 -28.76
N ALA A 396 -14.60 3.76 -29.34
CA ALA A 396 -15.96 3.60 -29.83
C ALA A 396 -16.06 2.53 -30.93
N THR A 397 -15.07 2.46 -31.83
CA THR A 397 -15.04 1.45 -32.89
C THR A 397 -14.94 0.03 -32.29
N GLU A 398 -14.09 -0.14 -31.29
CA GLU A 398 -13.89 -1.43 -30.62
C GLU A 398 -15.06 -1.81 -29.70
N PHE A 399 -15.64 -0.83 -29.01
CA PHE A 399 -16.87 -0.99 -28.24
C PHE A 399 -18.00 -1.56 -29.11
N VAL A 400 -18.19 -0.97 -30.28
CA VAL A 400 -19.24 -1.36 -31.21
C VAL A 400 -19.02 -2.77 -31.76
N ALA A 401 -17.76 -3.18 -31.99
CA ALA A 401 -17.43 -4.55 -32.36
C ALA A 401 -17.81 -5.59 -31.30
N ASN A 402 -17.96 -5.17 -30.03
CA ASN A 402 -18.38 -6.02 -28.91
C ASN A 402 -19.90 -5.97 -28.65
N LEU A 403 -20.70 -5.21 -29.41
CA LEU A 403 -22.15 -5.20 -29.26
C LEU A 403 -22.81 -6.29 -30.10
N GLY A 404 -23.86 -6.93 -29.58
CA GLY A 404 -24.70 -7.87 -30.31
C GLY A 404 -26.17 -7.45 -30.32
N LEU A 405 -26.92 -7.98 -31.28
CA LEU A 405 -28.36 -7.75 -31.42
C LEU A 405 -29.12 -9.09 -31.50
N LEU A 406 -30.13 -9.25 -30.65
CA LEU A 406 -31.02 -10.41 -30.63
C LEU A 406 -32.46 -10.01 -30.98
N LEU A 407 -33.11 -10.84 -31.78
CA LEU A 407 -34.55 -10.77 -32.02
C LEU A 407 -35.29 -11.54 -30.92
N VAL A 408 -36.29 -10.93 -30.31
CA VAL A 408 -37.18 -11.57 -29.33
C VAL A 408 -38.54 -11.84 -30.00
N PRO A 409 -38.98 -13.11 -30.10
CA PRO A 409 -40.30 -13.45 -30.62
C PRO A 409 -41.42 -12.90 -29.72
N SER A 410 -42.57 -12.56 -30.29
CA SER A 410 -43.74 -12.19 -29.49
C SER A 410 -44.25 -13.40 -28.68
N GLU A 411 -44.77 -13.13 -27.49
CA GLU A 411 -45.18 -14.13 -26.49
C GLU A 411 -46.22 -15.15 -27.01
N ASP A 412 -46.87 -14.90 -28.16
CA ASP A 412 -47.90 -15.76 -28.75
C ASP A 412 -47.38 -16.81 -29.75
N SER A 413 -46.08 -16.86 -30.04
CA SER A 413 -45.50 -17.83 -31.01
C SER A 413 -44.86 -19.05 -30.33
N ALA A 414 -45.43 -20.24 -30.60
CA ALA A 414 -45.03 -21.52 -30.02
C ALA A 414 -43.66 -22.08 -30.50
N ALA A 415 -42.82 -21.24 -31.11
CA ALA A 415 -41.47 -21.57 -31.57
C ALA A 415 -40.52 -20.46 -31.14
N SER A 416 -40.10 -20.52 -29.88
CA SER A 416 -39.14 -19.59 -29.28
C SER A 416 -37.71 -19.94 -29.74
N GLU A 417 -37.36 -19.62 -30.98
CA GLU A 417 -35.96 -19.56 -31.42
C GLU A 417 -35.48 -18.10 -31.36
N VAL A 418 -34.54 -17.82 -30.46
CA VAL A 418 -33.81 -16.55 -30.40
C VAL A 418 -32.84 -16.53 -31.58
N VAL A 419 -33.08 -15.66 -32.56
CA VAL A 419 -32.19 -15.49 -33.71
C VAL A 419 -31.17 -14.40 -33.40
N SER A 420 -29.89 -14.78 -33.37
CA SER A 420 -28.80 -13.81 -33.28
C SER A 420 -28.60 -13.14 -34.63
N LEU A 421 -28.68 -11.82 -34.64
CA LEU A 421 -28.52 -11.03 -35.86
C LEU A 421 -27.05 -10.60 -35.97
N THR A 422 -26.49 -10.74 -37.17
CA THR A 422 -25.13 -10.29 -37.45
C THR A 422 -25.19 -8.79 -37.71
N LEU A 423 -24.38 -8.00 -37.01
CA LEU A 423 -24.24 -6.58 -37.33
C LEU A 423 -23.59 -6.43 -38.71
N LEU A 424 -24.23 -5.65 -39.58
CA LEU A 424 -23.77 -5.40 -40.96
C LEU A 424 -22.89 -4.17 -41.06
N ASP A 425 -23.29 -3.08 -40.43
CA ASP A 425 -22.60 -1.80 -40.47
C ASP A 425 -22.91 -1.00 -39.22
N THR A 426 -21.90 -0.28 -38.75
CA THR A 426 -21.99 0.58 -37.59
C THR A 426 -21.26 1.89 -37.80
N SER A 427 -22.02 2.98 -37.87
CA SER A 427 -21.51 4.34 -37.93
C SER A 427 -21.57 5.00 -36.57
N TYR A 428 -20.61 5.87 -36.31
CA TYR A 428 -20.62 6.75 -35.15
C TYR A 428 -20.48 8.20 -35.58
N ASP A 429 -21.15 9.10 -34.84
CA ASP A 429 -20.99 10.54 -35.00
C ASP A 429 -20.98 11.21 -33.62
N LYS A 430 -20.13 12.24 -33.45
CA LYS A 430 -20.02 12.97 -32.19
C LYS A 430 -21.10 14.05 -32.19
N THR A 431 -22.05 13.95 -31.26
CA THR A 431 -23.09 14.98 -31.14
C THR A 431 -22.51 16.27 -30.52
N GLN A 432 -23.29 17.36 -30.51
CA GLN A 432 -22.86 18.62 -29.89
C GLN A 432 -22.57 18.49 -28.38
N ASP A 433 -23.08 17.45 -27.71
CA ASP A 433 -22.97 17.24 -26.26
C ASP A 433 -21.96 16.14 -25.88
N ASN A 434 -20.96 15.87 -26.74
CA ASN A 434 -19.93 14.87 -26.50
C ASN A 434 -20.43 13.41 -26.38
N THR A 435 -21.68 13.12 -26.75
CA THR A 435 -22.24 11.76 -26.68
C THR A 435 -21.99 10.96 -27.95
N LEU A 436 -21.88 9.64 -27.82
CA LEU A 436 -21.63 8.73 -28.94
C LEU A 436 -22.95 8.23 -29.52
N LEU A 437 -23.26 8.63 -30.76
CA LEU A 437 -24.35 8.03 -31.54
C LEU A 437 -23.87 6.72 -32.16
N ILE A 438 -24.59 5.62 -31.96
CA ILE A 438 -24.25 4.31 -32.49
C ILE A 438 -25.40 3.82 -33.34
N THR A 439 -25.14 3.62 -34.62
CA THR A 439 -26.11 3.02 -35.53
C THR A 439 -25.81 1.53 -35.66
N VAL A 440 -26.75 0.67 -35.29
CA VAL A 440 -26.62 -0.79 -35.48
C VAL A 440 -27.54 -1.24 -36.59
N THR A 441 -26.98 -1.85 -37.64
CA THR A 441 -27.76 -2.48 -38.71
C THR A 441 -27.65 -4.00 -38.68
N SER A 442 -28.75 -4.73 -38.81
CA SER A 442 -28.77 -6.21 -38.74
C SER A 442 -28.92 -6.90 -40.11
N THR A 443 -28.53 -8.18 -40.18
CA THR A 443 -28.75 -9.07 -41.34
C THR A 443 -30.22 -9.27 -41.71
N SER A 444 -30.43 -9.68 -42.97
CA SER A 444 -31.72 -9.95 -43.61
C SER A 444 -32.65 -10.82 -42.76
N LEU A 445 -33.78 -10.26 -42.34
CA LEU A 445 -34.88 -11.01 -41.73
C LEU A 445 -35.71 -11.65 -42.86
N LYS A 446 -35.51 -12.94 -43.12
CA LYS A 446 -36.40 -13.73 -43.98
C LYS A 446 -37.55 -14.29 -43.13
N ASP A 447 -38.78 -14.10 -43.60
CA ASP A 447 -40.01 -14.68 -43.02
C ASP A 447 -40.46 -14.18 -41.62
N VAL A 448 -40.29 -12.90 -41.29
CA VAL A 448 -40.96 -12.30 -40.11
C VAL A 448 -42.34 -11.76 -40.51
N ASP A 449 -43.41 -12.26 -39.88
CA ASP A 449 -44.79 -11.80 -40.15
C ASP A 449 -44.93 -10.31 -39.80
N THR A 450 -45.05 -9.48 -40.83
CA THR A 450 -45.11 -8.00 -40.79
C THR A 450 -46.29 -7.39 -40.02
N ARG A 451 -47.07 -8.20 -39.29
CA ARG A 451 -48.25 -7.76 -38.53
C ARG A 451 -47.94 -7.39 -37.08
N GLU A 452 -46.79 -7.77 -36.56
CA GLU A 452 -46.33 -7.41 -35.21
C GLU A 452 -44.98 -6.69 -35.27
N THR A 453 -44.77 -5.68 -34.42
CA THR A 453 -43.49 -4.99 -34.30
C THR A 453 -42.49 -5.92 -33.61
N PRO A 454 -41.42 -6.39 -34.28
CA PRO A 454 -40.42 -7.24 -33.65
C PRO A 454 -39.77 -6.50 -32.48
N GLN A 455 -39.66 -7.17 -31.33
CA GLN A 455 -38.91 -6.66 -30.19
C GLN A 455 -37.44 -7.06 -30.34
N PHE A 456 -36.54 -6.12 -30.12
CA PHE A 456 -35.09 -6.35 -30.18
C PHE A 456 -34.49 -6.18 -28.79
N LYS A 457 -33.47 -7.01 -28.50
CA LYS A 457 -32.63 -6.86 -27.31
C LYS A 457 -31.19 -6.63 -27.73
N LEU A 458 -30.54 -5.68 -27.07
CA LEU A 458 -29.09 -5.50 -27.18
C LEU A 458 -28.40 -6.42 -26.19
N VAL A 459 -27.32 -7.04 -26.64
CA VAL A 459 -26.56 -7.97 -25.83
C VAL A 459 -25.07 -7.70 -25.84
N TRP A 460 -24.40 -8.10 -24.76
CA TRP A 460 -22.95 -8.20 -24.67
C TRP A 460 -22.54 -9.67 -24.95
N PRO A 461 -22.11 -10.00 -26.19
CA PRO A 461 -21.98 -11.39 -26.68
C PRO A 461 -20.98 -12.21 -25.87
N ASN A 462 -19.85 -11.61 -25.48
CA ASN A 462 -18.77 -12.32 -24.77
C ASN A 462 -19.18 -12.77 -23.35
N MET A 463 -20.29 -12.26 -22.80
CA MET A 463 -20.84 -12.68 -21.51
C MET A 463 -22.27 -13.22 -21.59
N ASN A 464 -22.89 -13.28 -22.79
CA ASN A 464 -24.30 -13.63 -23.00
C ASN A 464 -25.25 -12.86 -22.05
N LEU A 465 -25.17 -11.53 -22.07
CA LEU A 465 -25.98 -10.66 -21.21
C LEU A 465 -26.86 -9.70 -21.99
N THR A 466 -28.06 -9.42 -21.50
CA THR A 466 -28.94 -8.37 -21.98
C THR A 466 -28.56 -7.04 -21.35
N LEU A 467 -28.30 -6.04 -22.18
CA LEU A 467 -28.00 -4.68 -21.74
C LEU A 467 -29.29 -3.95 -21.38
N LYS A 468 -29.26 -3.15 -20.30
CA LYS A 468 -30.37 -2.27 -19.97
C LYS A 468 -30.43 -1.10 -20.94
N ILE A 469 -31.64 -0.82 -21.37
CA ILE A 469 -31.93 0.20 -22.35
C ILE A 469 -32.93 1.18 -21.75
N ARG A 470 -32.66 2.47 -21.87
CA ARG A 470 -33.62 3.54 -21.53
C ARG A 470 -34.22 4.10 -22.82
N LEU A 471 -35.54 4.12 -22.88
CA LEU A 471 -36.28 4.82 -23.93
C LEU A 471 -36.29 6.32 -23.61
N GLN A 472 -35.85 7.15 -24.55
CA GLN A 472 -35.88 8.60 -24.36
C GLN A 472 -37.33 9.10 -24.35
N SER A 473 -37.81 9.55 -23.19
CA SER A 473 -39.03 10.37 -23.07
C SER A 473 -38.63 11.84 -23.13
N PRO A 474 -39.39 12.71 -23.83
CA PRO A 474 -39.17 14.15 -23.72
C PRO A 474 -39.54 14.60 -22.30
N ASP A 475 -38.60 15.30 -21.66
CA ASP A 475 -38.69 15.99 -20.36
C ASP A 475 -38.73 15.15 -19.07
N GLU A 476 -37.61 15.09 -18.34
CA GLU A 476 -37.60 15.21 -16.87
C GLU A 476 -36.20 15.59 -16.32
N PRO A 477 -36.09 16.62 -15.44
CA PRO A 477 -34.84 16.99 -14.80
C PRO A 477 -34.60 16.22 -13.48
N VAL A 478 -33.34 15.88 -13.21
CA VAL A 478 -32.88 15.17 -12.01
C VAL A 478 -32.72 16.15 -10.84
N VAL A 479 -33.35 15.85 -9.69
CA VAL A 479 -33.17 16.57 -8.42
C VAL A 479 -32.55 15.61 -7.40
N GLU A 480 -31.32 15.86 -7.00
CA GLU A 480 -30.70 15.22 -5.84
C GLU A 480 -30.82 16.12 -4.60
N THR A 481 -31.31 15.57 -3.49
CA THR A 481 -31.26 16.21 -2.17
C THR A 481 -30.53 15.30 -1.19
N HIS A 482 -29.35 15.70 -0.76
CA HIS A 482 -28.68 15.15 0.41
C HIS A 482 -29.09 15.93 1.66
N GLN A 483 -29.62 15.25 2.67
CA GLN A 483 -29.73 15.78 4.03
C GLN A 483 -28.71 15.08 4.94
N VAL A 484 -27.84 15.90 5.54
CA VAL A 484 -26.92 15.52 6.61
C VAL A 484 -27.61 15.78 7.94
N SER A 485 -27.78 14.74 8.75
CA SER A 485 -28.26 14.85 10.13
C SER A 485 -27.08 14.84 11.09
N THR A 486 -26.83 15.98 11.73
CA THR A 486 -25.96 16.13 12.90
C THR A 486 -26.64 15.61 14.15
N VAL A 487 -26.01 14.68 14.89
CA VAL A 487 -26.43 14.31 16.25
C VAL A 487 -25.53 15.03 17.26
N SER A 488 -26.15 15.84 18.11
CA SER A 488 -25.51 16.61 19.17
C SER A 488 -25.39 15.82 20.48
N GLY A 489 -24.16 15.80 21.00
CA GLY A 489 -23.69 15.82 22.39
C GLY A 489 -24.60 15.45 23.57
N LYS A 490 -24.01 14.67 24.49
CA LYS A 490 -24.23 14.80 25.93
C LYS A 490 -22.89 14.78 26.68
N ASP A 491 -22.53 15.94 27.20
CA ASP A 491 -21.42 16.16 28.13
C ASP A 491 -21.71 15.60 29.53
N ASN A 492 -20.69 14.95 30.11
CA ASN A 492 -20.38 14.99 31.53
C ASN A 492 -18.85 15.00 31.60
N THR A 493 -18.23 16.19 31.62
CA THR A 493 -16.80 16.38 31.44
C THR A 493 -16.01 15.92 32.68
N THR A 494 -15.61 14.66 32.72
CA THR A 494 -14.32 14.30 33.34
C THR A 494 -13.23 14.86 32.44
N SER A 495 -12.35 15.71 32.98
CA SER A 495 -11.19 16.20 32.22
C SER A 495 -10.30 15.01 31.87
N THR A 496 -9.96 14.83 30.60
CA THR A 496 -9.10 13.75 30.12
C THR A 496 -7.85 14.33 29.47
N MET A 497 -6.75 13.60 29.54
CA MET A 497 -5.56 13.84 28.73
C MET A 497 -5.56 12.90 27.54
N THR A 498 -4.95 13.34 26.44
CA THR A 498 -4.81 12.50 25.25
C THR A 498 -3.34 12.12 25.08
N LEU A 499 -3.08 10.82 25.04
CA LEU A 499 -1.81 10.23 24.60
C LEU A 499 -1.93 9.91 23.11
N ASP A 500 -1.29 10.74 22.29
CA ASP A 500 -1.16 10.51 20.86
C ASP A 500 -0.01 9.54 20.61
N VAL A 501 -0.35 8.38 20.05
CA VAL A 501 0.60 7.35 19.65
C VAL A 501 0.80 7.47 18.15
N TYR A 502 1.83 8.20 17.76
CA TYR A 502 2.22 8.31 16.37
C TYR A 502 2.94 7.05 15.93
N GLY A 503 2.50 6.44 14.83
CA GLY A 503 3.24 5.32 14.28
C GLY A 503 2.64 4.67 13.05
N MET A 504 3.49 3.86 12.44
CA MET A 504 3.14 2.98 11.33
C MET A 504 2.53 1.70 11.92
N SER A 505 1.28 1.38 11.58
CA SER A 505 0.56 0.20 12.07
C SER A 505 1.26 -1.14 11.77
N ARG A 506 2.21 -1.19 10.83
CA ARG A 506 3.08 -2.35 10.54
C ARG A 506 4.46 -2.30 11.20
N CYS A 507 4.83 -1.21 11.86
CA CYS A 507 6.13 -1.08 12.51
C CYS A 507 6.21 -2.00 13.75
N PRO A 508 7.25 -2.86 13.89
CA PRO A 508 7.40 -3.75 15.03
C PRO A 508 7.37 -3.03 16.39
N TYR A 509 8.03 -1.88 16.50
CA TYR A 509 8.07 -1.08 17.72
C TYR A 509 6.73 -0.45 18.05
N PHE A 510 5.99 0.03 17.04
CA PHE A 510 4.63 0.51 17.25
C PHE A 510 3.70 -0.62 17.69
N SER A 511 3.82 -1.79 17.05
CA SER A 511 3.09 -2.98 17.48
C SER A 511 3.44 -3.39 18.91
N GLN A 512 4.67 -3.21 19.38
CA GLN A 512 5.05 -3.52 20.76
C GLN A 512 4.26 -2.65 21.75
N ILE A 513 4.12 -1.35 21.48
CA ILE A 513 3.30 -0.45 22.33
C ILE A 513 1.84 -0.89 22.30
N MET A 514 1.26 -1.10 21.11
CA MET A 514 -0.16 -1.45 20.97
C MET A 514 -0.51 -2.83 21.55
N VAL A 515 0.36 -3.83 21.39
CA VAL A 515 0.09 -5.23 21.77
C VAL A 515 0.51 -5.55 23.19
N ASN A 516 1.60 -4.96 23.70
CA ASN A 516 2.14 -5.32 25.01
C ASN A 516 1.87 -4.25 26.05
N GLU A 517 2.24 -3.00 25.78
CA GLU A 517 2.22 -1.93 26.80
C GLU A 517 0.81 -1.43 27.05
N ILE A 518 0.06 -1.13 25.99
CA ILE A 518 -1.34 -0.73 26.11
C ILE A 518 -2.20 -1.88 26.64
N GLN A 519 -1.91 -3.13 26.25
CA GLN A 519 -2.57 -4.30 26.83
C GLN A 519 -2.35 -4.36 28.35
N TYR A 520 -1.10 -4.28 28.79
CA TYR A 520 -0.77 -4.33 30.21
C TYR A 520 -1.36 -3.15 30.98
N LEU A 521 -1.33 -1.95 30.40
CA LEU A 521 -1.95 -0.74 30.96
C LEU A 521 -3.45 -0.94 31.19
N VAL A 522 -4.18 -1.37 30.16
CA VAL A 522 -5.63 -1.59 30.22
C VAL A 522 -6.00 -2.67 31.22
N ASP A 523 -5.24 -3.77 31.26
CA ASP A 523 -5.54 -4.90 32.13
C ASP A 523 -5.18 -4.64 33.59
N THR A 524 -4.20 -3.77 33.86
CA THR A 524 -3.62 -3.59 35.21
C THR A 524 -4.05 -2.27 35.86
N TYR A 525 -4.22 -1.19 35.09
CA TYR A 525 -4.47 0.17 35.59
C TYR A 525 -5.77 0.78 35.01
N PRO A 526 -6.95 0.25 35.36
CA PRO A 526 -8.23 0.67 34.77
C PRO A 526 -8.63 2.10 35.16
N MET A 527 -7.99 2.70 36.17
CA MET A 527 -8.20 4.10 36.53
C MET A 527 -7.34 5.04 35.68
N ALA A 528 -6.15 4.60 35.24
CA ALA A 528 -5.34 5.36 34.29
C ALA A 528 -6.05 5.50 32.94
N THR A 529 -6.72 4.45 32.46
CA THR A 529 -7.49 4.48 31.20
C THR A 529 -8.75 5.34 31.25
N LYS A 530 -9.17 5.84 32.43
CA LYS A 530 -10.27 6.81 32.55
C LYS A 530 -9.83 8.26 32.42
N ILE A 531 -8.56 8.54 32.67
CA ILE A 531 -7.98 9.88 32.57
C ILE A 531 -7.11 10.04 31.31
N LEU A 532 -6.75 8.93 30.68
CA LEU A 532 -5.86 8.87 29.52
C LEU A 532 -6.58 8.26 28.31
N ASN A 533 -6.98 9.12 27.38
CA ASN A 533 -7.45 8.68 26.06
C ASN A 533 -6.25 8.34 25.19
N ILE A 534 -6.28 7.18 24.53
CA ILE A 534 -5.20 6.77 23.63
C ILE A 534 -5.67 6.98 22.20
N ARG A 535 -5.03 7.92 21.51
CA ARG A 535 -5.34 8.25 20.12
C ARG A 535 -4.21 7.75 19.22
N TYR A 536 -4.57 6.93 18.25
CA TYR A 536 -3.70 6.48 17.19
C TYR A 536 -3.60 7.54 16.09
N VAL A 537 -2.36 7.94 15.79
CA VAL A 537 -2.05 8.92 14.73
C VAL A 537 -1.13 8.23 13.70
N PRO A 538 -1.63 7.81 12.54
CA PRO A 538 -0.80 7.15 11.54
C PRO A 538 0.27 8.07 10.98
N LEU A 539 1.46 7.52 10.71
CA LEU A 539 2.51 8.19 9.93
C LEU A 539 2.32 8.02 8.41
N SER A 540 1.10 7.66 8.02
CA SER A 540 0.69 7.59 6.63
C SER A 540 0.57 8.98 6.04
N LYS A 541 1.20 9.14 4.89
CA LYS A 541 1.29 10.38 4.14
C LYS A 541 0.18 10.38 3.09
N PRO A 542 -0.66 11.43 3.01
CA PRO A 542 -1.76 11.49 2.06
C PRO A 542 -1.27 11.55 0.63
N SER A 543 -2.01 10.89 -0.26
CA SER A 543 -1.78 10.91 -1.69
C SER A 543 -3.09 10.57 -2.39
N ILE A 544 -3.60 11.49 -3.19
CA ILE A 544 -4.80 11.22 -4.03
C ILE A 544 -4.51 10.24 -5.17
N TYR A 545 -3.26 9.78 -5.29
CA TYR A 545 -2.78 8.97 -6.40
C TYR A 545 -2.41 7.55 -5.99
N THR A 546 -2.72 7.13 -4.76
CA THR A 546 -2.68 5.72 -4.37
C THR A 546 -4.11 5.24 -4.11
N LEU A 547 -4.35 3.95 -4.35
CA LEU A 547 -5.63 3.30 -4.04
C LEU A 547 -6.09 3.52 -2.61
N SER A 548 -5.14 3.53 -1.70
CA SER A 548 -5.37 3.73 -0.28
C SER A 548 -5.28 5.20 0.11
N GLY A 549 -5.42 6.16 -0.82
CA GLY A 549 -5.44 7.61 -0.56
C GLY A 549 -4.21 8.18 0.18
N GLY A 550 -3.14 7.40 0.26
CA GLY A 550 -1.90 7.68 0.97
C GLY A 550 -0.89 6.55 0.87
N TYR A 551 0.30 6.77 1.41
CA TYR A 551 1.36 5.77 1.49
C TYR A 551 2.09 5.88 2.83
N SER A 552 2.72 4.80 3.25
CA SER A 552 3.57 4.74 4.43
C SER A 552 4.94 4.17 4.05
N SER A 553 5.87 4.07 5.00
CA SER A 553 7.15 3.38 4.74
C SER A 553 7.00 1.87 4.55
N HIS A 554 5.83 1.28 4.85
CA HIS A 554 5.51 -0.13 4.55
C HIS A 554 4.51 -0.30 3.40
N GLY A 555 4.30 0.76 2.60
CA GLY A 555 3.48 0.75 1.37
C GLY A 555 2.01 1.11 1.58
N ALA A 556 1.30 1.41 0.49
CA ALA A 556 -0.09 1.89 0.51
C ALA A 556 -1.07 0.94 1.23
N ALA A 557 -0.80 -0.37 1.21
CA ALA A 557 -1.66 -1.37 1.89
C ALA A 557 -1.79 -1.16 3.41
N GLU A 558 -0.77 -0.57 4.04
CA GLU A 558 -0.83 -0.18 5.46
C GLU A 558 -1.89 0.89 5.70
N VAL A 559 -1.98 1.85 4.78
CA VAL A 559 -2.84 3.03 4.88
C VAL A 559 -4.32 2.68 4.92
N THR A 560 -4.72 1.60 4.24
CA THR A 560 -6.08 1.05 4.32
C THR A 560 -6.46 0.66 5.75
N GLY A 561 -5.53 0.07 6.50
CA GLY A 561 -5.73 -0.23 7.92
C GLY A 561 -5.82 1.04 8.75
N ASP A 562 -4.94 2.00 8.46
CA ASP A 562 -4.87 3.28 9.17
C ASP A 562 -6.17 4.09 9.02
N TYR A 563 -6.78 4.11 7.84
CA TYR A 563 -8.11 4.69 7.62
C TYR A 563 -9.17 4.07 8.49
N TYR A 564 -9.18 2.75 8.55
CA TYR A 564 -10.17 2.05 9.35
C TYR A 564 -9.98 2.39 10.83
N PHE A 565 -8.75 2.45 11.34
CA PHE A 565 -8.49 2.89 12.72
C PHE A 565 -8.87 4.35 12.95
N LEU A 566 -8.53 5.28 12.05
CA LEU A 566 -8.93 6.68 12.16
C LEU A 566 -10.44 6.85 12.26
N CYS A 567 -11.20 6.10 11.47
CA CYS A 567 -12.65 6.09 11.57
C CYS A 567 -13.14 5.41 12.85
N LEU A 568 -12.65 4.20 13.17
CA LEU A 568 -13.08 3.42 14.34
C LEU A 568 -12.88 4.18 15.65
N GLN A 569 -11.80 4.96 15.78
CA GLN A 569 -11.51 5.80 16.94
C GLN A 569 -12.65 6.77 17.28
N ASN A 570 -13.26 7.38 16.27
CA ASN A 570 -14.38 8.31 16.45
C ASN A 570 -15.66 7.60 16.90
N TYR A 571 -15.88 6.36 16.49
CA TYR A 571 -17.05 5.57 16.88
C TYR A 571 -16.87 4.78 18.18
N THR A 572 -15.66 4.81 18.76
CA THR A 572 -15.33 4.17 20.02
C THR A 572 -15.03 5.19 21.12
N ASP A 573 -15.16 6.49 20.85
CA ASP A 573 -14.77 7.57 21.76
C ASP A 573 -13.36 7.39 22.32
N LEU A 574 -12.41 6.97 21.47
CA LEU A 574 -11.01 6.67 21.83
C LEU A 574 -10.86 5.58 22.92
N ASN A 575 -11.79 4.64 23.02
CA ASN A 575 -11.72 3.54 23.98
C ASN A 575 -10.52 2.62 23.67
N ALA A 576 -9.47 2.74 24.49
CA ALA A 576 -8.22 2.01 24.34
C ALA A 576 -8.40 0.48 24.28
N THR A 577 -9.37 -0.08 25.02
CA THR A 577 -9.63 -1.53 25.04
C THR A 577 -10.18 -2.03 23.70
N ILE A 578 -11.17 -1.31 23.14
CA ILE A 578 -11.77 -1.69 21.84
C ILE A 578 -10.72 -1.53 20.73
N MET A 579 -10.00 -0.40 20.74
CA MET A 579 -8.96 -0.11 19.76
C MET A 579 -7.86 -1.17 19.74
N ARG A 580 -7.39 -1.58 20.93
CA ARG A 580 -6.42 -2.66 21.11
C ARG A 580 -6.94 -4.01 20.61
N ASP A 581 -8.14 -4.43 21.01
CA ASP A 581 -8.68 -5.73 20.61
C ASP A 581 -8.92 -5.81 19.11
N TYR A 582 -9.34 -4.71 18.51
CA TYR A 582 -9.50 -4.61 17.07
C TYR A 582 -8.13 -4.69 16.38
N TYR A 583 -7.13 -3.97 16.88
CA TYR A 583 -5.75 -4.04 16.39
C TYR A 583 -5.18 -5.47 16.47
N LEU A 584 -5.34 -6.15 17.60
CA LEU A 584 -4.93 -7.54 17.79
C LEU A 584 -5.65 -8.50 16.84
N CYS A 585 -6.91 -8.23 16.52
CA CYS A 585 -7.64 -9.03 15.54
C CYS A 585 -7.09 -8.83 14.11
N MET A 586 -6.75 -7.60 13.75
CA MET A 586 -6.26 -7.22 12.42
C MET A 586 -4.84 -7.76 12.16
N TYR A 587 -3.93 -7.63 13.13
CA TYR A 587 -2.51 -7.97 12.95
C TYR A 587 -2.06 -9.24 13.68
N GLY A 588 -2.85 -9.75 14.63
CA GLY A 588 -2.51 -10.92 15.44
C GLY A 588 -1.59 -10.62 16.64
N ALA A 589 -1.40 -11.61 17.52
CA ALA A 589 -0.53 -11.52 18.70
C ALA A 589 0.99 -11.56 18.38
N LYS A 590 1.33 -11.89 17.14
CA LYS A 590 2.68 -11.81 16.56
C LYS A 590 2.55 -10.98 15.28
N ALA A 591 2.29 -9.69 15.40
CA ALA A 591 2.16 -8.79 14.25
C ALA A 591 3.38 -8.95 13.33
N SER A 592 3.26 -9.81 12.31
CA SER A 592 4.33 -10.02 11.35
C SER A 592 4.26 -8.87 10.37
N VAL A 593 5.39 -8.22 10.18
CA VAL A 593 5.67 -7.03 9.36
C VAL A 593 5.13 -7.11 7.91
N SER A 594 4.66 -8.27 7.47
CA SER A 594 4.07 -8.55 6.15
C SER A 594 2.54 -8.65 6.12
N GLY A 595 1.82 -8.53 7.23
CA GLY A 595 0.35 -8.69 7.28
C GLY A 595 -0.38 -7.45 6.78
N VAL A 596 -1.02 -7.49 5.61
CA VAL A 596 -2.07 -6.53 5.23
C VAL A 596 -3.25 -6.74 6.21
N PRO A 597 -4.17 -5.79 6.46
CA PRO A 597 -5.32 -6.03 7.33
C PRO A 597 -6.24 -7.15 6.79
N TYR A 598 -5.89 -8.42 7.00
CA TYR A 598 -6.50 -9.59 6.36
C TYR A 598 -7.92 -9.89 6.87
N ASN A 599 -8.54 -9.01 7.68
CA ASN A 599 -9.79 -9.39 8.34
C ASN A 599 -10.68 -8.27 8.86
N ILE A 600 -10.76 -7.09 8.23
CA ILE A 600 -11.76 -6.07 8.64
C ILE A 600 -13.16 -6.68 8.81
N THR A 601 -13.64 -7.46 7.83
CA THR A 601 -14.94 -8.15 7.91
C THR A 601 -15.06 -9.12 9.08
N ARG A 602 -14.05 -9.96 9.33
CA ARG A 602 -14.08 -10.91 10.47
C ARG A 602 -13.89 -10.19 11.81
N CYS A 603 -13.07 -9.15 11.87
CA CYS A 603 -12.85 -8.37 13.08
C CYS A 603 -14.07 -7.54 13.42
N ASN A 604 -14.80 -7.03 12.42
CA ASN A 604 -16.13 -6.46 12.60
C ASN A 604 -17.09 -7.49 13.19
N ALA A 605 -17.11 -8.72 12.66
CA ALA A 605 -17.96 -9.78 13.21
C ALA A 605 -17.53 -10.25 14.62
N LYS A 606 -16.24 -10.43 14.87
CA LYS A 606 -15.71 -11.04 16.09
C LYS A 606 -15.53 -10.05 17.23
N VAL A 607 -14.95 -8.88 16.94
CA VAL A 607 -14.63 -7.87 17.96
C VAL A 607 -15.81 -6.93 18.12
N LEU A 608 -16.18 -6.19 17.07
CA LEU A 608 -17.21 -5.16 17.21
C LEU A 608 -18.58 -5.78 17.51
N ARG A 609 -19.03 -6.74 16.70
CA ARG A 609 -20.37 -7.35 16.86
C ARG A 609 -20.46 -8.31 18.03
N GLN A 610 -19.60 -9.33 18.10
CA GLN A 610 -19.71 -10.40 19.11
C GLN A 610 -19.20 -10.01 20.50
N GLN A 611 -18.10 -9.24 20.58
CA GLN A 611 -17.47 -8.90 21.87
C GLN A 611 -18.00 -7.58 22.43
N TYR A 612 -18.24 -6.58 21.57
CA TYR A 612 -18.63 -5.22 21.98
C TYR A 612 -20.06 -4.81 21.58
N ASN A 613 -20.84 -5.73 21.00
CA ASN A 613 -22.27 -5.53 20.66
C ASN A 613 -22.57 -4.33 19.74
N PHE A 614 -21.65 -3.97 18.83
CA PHE A 614 -21.92 -2.98 17.78
C PHE A 614 -23.07 -3.46 16.88
N THR A 615 -23.96 -2.55 16.52
CA THR A 615 -25.04 -2.83 15.58
C THR A 615 -24.52 -2.89 14.14
N ASP A 616 -25.31 -3.47 13.23
CA ASP A 616 -24.99 -3.44 11.80
C ASP A 616 -24.87 -2.01 11.26
N THR A 617 -25.66 -1.08 11.81
CA THR A 617 -25.60 0.35 11.48
C THR A 617 -24.29 0.99 11.94
N ASP A 618 -23.80 0.64 13.13
CA ASP A 618 -22.51 1.16 13.64
C ASP A 618 -21.35 0.66 12.78
N ILE A 619 -21.32 -0.65 12.49
CA ILE A 619 -20.28 -1.26 11.64
C ILE A 619 -20.31 -0.65 10.24
N LYS A 620 -21.52 -0.45 9.67
CA LYS A 620 -21.69 0.22 8.39
C LYS A 620 -21.16 1.65 8.46
N SER A 621 -21.47 2.41 9.50
CA SER A 621 -21.00 3.80 9.65
C SER A 621 -19.47 3.91 9.74
N VAL A 622 -18.81 2.97 10.43
CA VAL A 622 -17.33 2.89 10.45
C VAL A 622 -16.78 2.57 9.07
N THR A 623 -17.38 1.59 8.38
CA THR A 623 -16.98 1.18 7.03
C THR A 623 -17.16 2.31 6.02
N ASP A 624 -18.33 2.95 6.02
CA ASP A 624 -18.66 4.07 5.15
C ASP A 624 -17.71 5.25 5.41
N CYS A 625 -17.37 5.54 6.68
CA CYS A 625 -16.36 6.53 7.02
C CYS A 625 -14.99 6.17 6.41
N SER A 626 -14.56 4.91 6.55
CA SER A 626 -13.25 4.45 6.06
C SER A 626 -13.11 4.51 4.54
N GLN A 627 -14.24 4.61 3.82
CA GLN A 627 -14.29 4.76 2.36
C GLN A 627 -14.48 6.22 1.93
N SER A 628 -15.30 7.00 2.64
CA SER A 628 -15.72 8.34 2.19
C SER A 628 -15.00 9.51 2.85
N ARG A 629 -14.66 9.40 4.14
CA ARG A 629 -14.11 10.51 4.96
C ARG A 629 -12.64 10.29 5.32
N ALA A 630 -12.11 9.11 5.06
CA ALA A 630 -10.82 8.69 5.55
C ALA A 630 -9.65 9.53 5.00
N ASN A 631 -9.72 9.96 3.73
CA ASN A 631 -8.75 10.88 3.13
C ASN A 631 -8.63 12.19 3.92
N THR A 632 -9.77 12.76 4.35
CA THR A 632 -9.78 13.96 5.19
C THR A 632 -9.12 13.69 6.53
N LEU A 633 -9.41 12.55 7.16
CA LEU A 633 -8.82 12.18 8.45
C LEU A 633 -7.31 11.92 8.35
N ILE A 634 -6.82 11.31 7.26
CA ILE A 634 -5.36 11.20 7.03
C ILE A 634 -4.74 12.57 6.76
N ASN A 635 -5.38 13.44 5.99
CA ASN A 635 -4.87 14.80 5.80
C ASN A 635 -4.74 15.55 7.13
N GLU A 636 -5.75 15.45 7.99
CA GLU A 636 -5.73 16.01 9.35
C GLU A 636 -4.60 15.39 10.18
N SER A 637 -4.52 14.05 10.24
CA SER A 637 -3.46 13.30 10.93
C SER A 637 -2.06 13.71 10.46
N PHE A 638 -1.86 13.76 9.15
CA PHE A 638 -0.58 14.11 8.55
C PHE A 638 -0.20 15.57 8.77
N SER A 639 -1.18 16.47 8.86
CA SER A 639 -0.93 17.86 9.26
C SER A 639 -0.33 17.93 10.68
N HIS A 640 -0.79 17.07 11.59
CA HIS A 640 -0.18 16.94 12.92
C HIS A 640 1.23 16.33 12.87
N VAL A 641 1.46 15.34 12.00
CA VAL A 641 2.79 14.76 11.76
C VAL A 641 3.78 15.82 11.27
N LEU A 642 3.38 16.64 10.31
CA LEU A 642 4.21 17.73 9.78
C LEU A 642 4.46 18.82 10.82
N ALA A 643 3.42 19.24 11.54
CA ALA A 643 3.52 20.29 12.56
C ALA A 643 4.49 19.93 13.68
N ASN A 644 4.50 18.66 14.08
CA ASN A 644 5.39 18.14 15.13
C ASN A 644 6.70 17.54 14.58
N LYS A 645 6.93 17.59 13.26
CA LYS A 645 8.05 16.93 12.55
C LYS A 645 8.23 15.47 12.96
N VAL A 646 7.15 14.71 13.10
CA VAL A 646 7.25 13.30 13.54
C VAL A 646 7.73 12.41 12.38
N GLY A 647 8.95 11.89 12.49
CA GLY A 647 9.53 10.95 11.51
C GLY A 647 9.63 9.51 11.97
N PHE A 648 9.42 9.24 13.27
CA PHE A 648 9.66 7.93 13.86
C PHE A 648 8.43 7.26 14.40
N SER A 649 8.46 5.94 14.26
CA SER A 649 7.44 5.04 14.77
C SER A 649 8.06 4.16 15.86
N PRO A 650 7.53 4.16 17.10
CA PRO A 650 6.49 5.03 17.63
C PRO A 650 7.04 6.35 18.19
N THR A 651 6.23 7.40 18.19
CA THR A 651 6.47 8.63 18.95
C THR A 651 5.24 8.96 19.77
N LEU A 652 5.41 9.24 21.06
CA LEU A 652 4.32 9.50 21.99
C LEU A 652 4.26 10.99 22.34
N PHE A 653 3.10 11.59 22.20
CA PHE A 653 2.82 12.95 22.67
C PHE A 653 1.70 12.91 23.71
N LEU A 654 1.88 13.59 24.84
CA LEU A 654 0.86 13.76 25.85
C LEU A 654 0.37 15.21 25.79
N ASN A 655 -0.89 15.43 25.39
CA ASN A 655 -1.46 16.76 25.17
C ASN A 655 -0.60 17.68 24.28
N ASN A 656 -0.06 17.17 23.18
CA ASN A 656 0.85 17.86 22.23
C ASN A 656 2.26 18.16 22.75
N GLU A 657 2.67 17.65 23.91
CA GLU A 657 4.07 17.70 24.36
C GLU A 657 4.74 16.33 24.16
N LEU A 658 6.00 16.33 23.71
CA LEU A 658 6.74 15.07 23.50
C LEU A 658 6.84 14.34 24.84
N PHE A 659 6.21 13.17 24.89
CA PHE A 659 6.13 12.34 26.09
C PHE A 659 7.19 11.24 26.07
N CYS A 660 7.35 10.59 24.91
CA CYS A 660 8.38 9.57 24.71
C CYS A 660 8.70 9.38 23.24
N LEU A 661 9.99 9.42 22.93
CA LEU A 661 10.55 8.99 21.69
C LEU A 661 11.33 7.70 21.96
N GLY A 662 10.77 6.57 21.54
CA GLY A 662 11.25 5.24 21.88
C GLY A 662 12.74 5.06 21.57
N GLY A 663 13.51 4.70 22.60
CA GLY A 663 14.96 4.49 22.50
C GLY A 663 15.82 5.76 22.41
N ILE A 664 15.24 6.96 22.56
CA ILE A 664 15.96 8.24 22.49
C ILE A 664 15.71 9.07 23.76
N LYS A 665 14.47 9.50 24.01
CA LYS A 665 14.14 10.38 25.15
C LYS A 665 12.69 10.23 25.58
N CYS A 666 12.48 9.94 26.87
CA CYS A 666 11.15 9.81 27.46
C CYS A 666 11.05 10.55 28.79
N LEU A 667 9.86 11.07 29.12
CA LEU A 667 9.58 11.70 30.41
C LEU A 667 9.45 10.68 31.55
N TYR A 668 9.35 9.39 31.22
CA TYR A 668 9.38 8.27 32.14
C TYR A 668 10.56 7.35 31.81
N ASP A 669 10.96 6.52 32.79
CA ASP A 669 12.02 5.53 32.57
C ASP A 669 11.49 4.35 31.74
N ASP A 670 11.88 4.33 30.47
CA ASP A 670 11.58 3.29 29.48
C ASP A 670 12.71 2.24 29.35
N SER A 671 13.81 2.37 30.11
CA SER A 671 15.01 1.55 29.92
C SER A 671 14.89 0.12 30.44
N SER A 672 13.88 -0.17 31.28
CA SER A 672 13.68 -1.48 31.89
C SER A 672 13.27 -2.52 30.85
N TYR A 673 13.91 -3.69 30.83
CA TYR A 673 13.45 -4.83 30.03
C TYR A 673 12.12 -5.42 30.54
N ASP A 674 11.75 -5.14 31.80
CA ASP A 674 10.51 -5.62 32.41
C ASP A 674 9.32 -4.74 32.02
N LEU A 675 8.35 -5.34 31.32
CA LEU A 675 7.12 -4.69 30.86
C LEU A 675 6.32 -4.08 32.01
N GLU A 676 6.25 -4.74 33.17
CA GLU A 676 5.49 -4.26 34.33
C GLU A 676 6.08 -2.94 34.85
N ILE A 677 7.40 -2.86 34.89
CA ILE A 677 8.12 -1.68 35.37
C ILE A 677 7.96 -0.52 34.38
N ARG A 678 8.13 -0.77 33.08
CA ARG A 678 7.95 0.29 32.05
C ARG A 678 6.56 0.90 32.09
N VAL A 679 5.51 0.07 32.13
CA VAL A 679 4.13 0.56 32.16
C VAL A 679 3.80 1.24 33.48
N ALA A 680 4.34 0.76 34.61
CA ALA A 680 4.21 1.46 35.89
C ALA A 680 4.81 2.88 35.82
N ASN A 681 6.03 3.02 35.30
CA ASN A 681 6.69 4.30 35.14
C ASN A 681 5.89 5.26 34.24
N LEU A 682 5.35 4.75 33.12
CA LEU A 682 4.48 5.53 32.23
C LEU A 682 3.24 6.04 32.98
N VAL A 683 2.56 5.15 33.71
CA VAL A 683 1.35 5.49 34.47
C VAL A 683 1.66 6.52 35.54
N ASP A 684 2.75 6.34 36.29
CA ASP A 684 3.14 7.23 37.37
C ASP A 684 3.40 8.67 36.87
N VAL A 685 4.13 8.82 35.77
CA VAL A 685 4.41 10.14 35.17
C VAL A 685 3.15 10.75 34.58
N ALA A 686 2.35 10.00 33.82
CA ALA A 686 1.09 10.49 33.26
C ALA A 686 0.13 10.94 34.38
N CYS A 687 -0.02 10.14 35.43
CA CYS A 687 -0.82 10.48 36.61
C CYS A 687 -0.35 11.77 37.30
N SER A 688 0.96 11.95 37.42
CA SER A 688 1.55 13.14 38.03
C SER A 688 1.24 14.40 37.22
N ILE A 689 1.40 14.33 35.89
CA ILE A 689 1.06 15.43 34.97
C ILE A 689 -0.45 15.76 35.05
N TYR A 690 -1.31 14.74 35.12
CA TYR A 690 -2.74 14.94 35.31
C TYR A 690 -3.04 15.71 36.59
N GLN A 691 -2.44 15.26 37.70
CA GLN A 691 -2.67 15.85 39.02
C GLN A 691 -2.21 17.30 39.08
N GLU A 692 -1.09 17.63 38.44
CA GLU A 692 -0.60 19.00 38.32
C GLU A 692 -1.58 19.89 37.54
N LYS A 693 -2.14 19.37 36.44
CA LYS A 693 -2.99 20.14 35.53
C LYS A 693 -4.44 20.29 35.99
N TYR A 694 -5.02 19.25 36.61
CA TYR A 694 -6.46 19.17 36.89
C TYR A 694 -6.81 18.95 38.36
N GLY A 695 -5.82 18.83 39.25
CA GLY A 695 -6.04 18.57 40.68
C GLY A 695 -6.24 17.09 41.02
N GLU A 696 -6.70 16.80 42.24
CA GLU A 696 -6.79 15.42 42.74
C GLU A 696 -7.86 14.58 42.02
N TYR A 697 -7.43 13.44 41.49
CA TYR A 697 -8.28 12.30 41.13
C TYR A 697 -7.73 11.05 41.82
N PRO A 698 -8.53 10.27 42.56
CA PRO A 698 -7.96 9.28 43.46
C PRO A 698 -7.51 8.03 42.68
N ASN A 699 -6.25 7.67 42.86
CA ASN A 699 -5.69 6.33 42.64
C ASN A 699 -5.57 5.84 41.17
N CYS A 700 -5.11 6.69 40.24
CA CYS A 700 -4.84 6.23 38.87
C CYS A 700 -3.65 5.26 38.74
N THR A 701 -2.73 5.25 39.72
CA THR A 701 -1.65 4.26 39.86
C THR A 701 -2.09 2.96 40.54
N GLN A 702 -3.36 2.86 40.96
CA GLN A 702 -3.88 1.68 41.63
C GLN A 702 -3.96 0.51 40.66
N LYS A 703 -3.12 -0.50 40.88
CA LYS A 703 -3.24 -1.80 40.22
C LYS A 703 -4.55 -2.47 40.59
N LEU A 704 -5.20 -3.12 39.63
CA LEU A 704 -6.15 -4.19 39.93
C LEU A 704 -5.43 -5.20 40.81
N ALA A 705 -5.96 -5.45 42.01
CA ALA A 705 -5.44 -6.53 42.83
C ALA A 705 -5.48 -7.79 41.98
N ALA A 706 -4.31 -8.41 41.73
CA ALA A 706 -4.26 -9.72 41.09
C ALA A 706 -5.30 -10.58 41.79
N ALA A 707 -6.27 -11.13 41.06
CA ALA A 707 -7.28 -11.99 41.63
C ALA A 707 -6.58 -13.27 42.15
N SER A 708 -6.07 -13.22 43.37
CA SER A 708 -5.41 -14.34 44.01
C SER A 708 -5.78 -14.35 45.48
N GLN A 709 -7.00 -14.81 45.77
CA GLN A 709 -7.23 -15.58 46.98
C GLN A 709 -8.23 -16.69 46.67
N CYS A 710 -7.71 -17.85 46.27
CA CYS A 710 -8.45 -19.08 46.46
C CYS A 710 -8.63 -19.30 47.99
N PRO A 711 -9.77 -19.86 48.43
CA PRO A 711 -9.97 -20.27 49.82
C PRO A 711 -8.79 -21.13 50.32
N LEU A 712 -8.47 -21.06 51.62
CA LEU A 712 -7.30 -21.67 52.29
C LEU A 712 -7.04 -23.17 52.00
N ASP A 713 -8.00 -23.87 51.40
CA ASP A 713 -7.98 -25.29 51.03
C ASP A 713 -7.77 -25.57 49.52
N LYS A 714 -7.49 -24.53 48.70
CA LYS A 714 -7.29 -24.62 47.25
C LYS A 714 -6.05 -23.87 46.76
N ILE A 715 -5.40 -24.41 45.72
CA ILE A 715 -4.25 -23.79 45.05
C ILE A 715 -4.60 -23.44 43.59
N ILE A 716 -3.96 -22.40 43.07
CA ILE A 716 -4.18 -21.87 41.71
C ILE A 716 -3.46 -22.77 40.70
N VAL A 717 -4.18 -23.23 39.67
CA VAL A 717 -3.61 -23.87 38.48
C VAL A 717 -4.23 -23.22 37.25
N GLY A 718 -3.43 -22.44 36.51
CA GLY A 718 -3.93 -21.59 35.43
C GLY A 718 -4.91 -20.53 35.96
N SER A 719 -6.09 -20.41 35.35
CA SER A 719 -7.15 -19.47 35.75
C SER A 719 -8.21 -20.05 36.71
N THR A 720 -7.97 -21.22 37.33
CA THR A 720 -8.96 -21.89 38.20
C THR A 720 -8.39 -22.35 39.56
N CYS A 721 -9.25 -22.33 40.60
CA CYS A 721 -8.92 -22.80 41.97
C CYS A 721 -9.24 -24.29 42.14
N VAL A 722 -8.24 -25.13 42.45
CA VAL A 722 -8.40 -26.60 42.59
C VAL A 722 -8.07 -27.08 44.01
N LEU A 723 -8.85 -28.05 44.52
CA LEU A 723 -8.67 -28.65 45.86
C LEU A 723 -7.34 -29.43 45.96
N GLN A 724 -6.56 -29.13 47.01
CA GLN A 724 -5.20 -29.62 47.25
C GLN A 724 -5.07 -31.16 47.29
N LYS A 725 -6.16 -31.90 47.55
CA LYS A 725 -6.14 -33.38 47.65
C LYS A 725 -6.12 -34.12 46.31
N SER A 726 -6.43 -33.47 45.18
CA SER A 726 -6.53 -34.15 43.87
C SER A 726 -5.22 -34.24 43.08
N ILE A 727 -4.16 -33.53 43.48
CA ILE A 727 -2.91 -33.42 42.72
C ILE A 727 -1.87 -34.50 43.09
N VAL A 728 -1.90 -35.02 44.32
CA VAL A 728 -0.88 -35.97 44.80
C VAL A 728 -0.93 -37.32 44.07
N ILE A 729 -2.11 -37.74 43.59
CA ILE A 729 -2.26 -39.03 42.88
C ILE A 729 -1.84 -38.90 41.41
N THR A 730 -2.16 -37.78 40.76
CA THR A 730 -1.92 -37.61 39.31
C THR A 730 -0.48 -37.19 38.99
N VAL A 731 0.15 -36.35 39.82
CA VAL A 731 1.56 -35.94 39.63
C VAL A 731 2.52 -37.10 39.88
N SER A 732 2.21 -37.99 40.82
CA SER A 732 3.07 -39.15 41.09
C SER A 732 3.08 -40.15 39.93
N VAL A 733 1.94 -40.36 39.28
CA VAL A 733 1.83 -41.24 38.10
C VAL A 733 2.50 -40.60 36.86
N CYS A 734 2.35 -39.28 36.68
CA CYS A 734 2.92 -38.57 35.52
C CYS A 734 4.44 -38.37 35.64
N CYS A 735 4.98 -38.14 36.84
CA CYS A 735 6.42 -38.05 37.06
C CYS A 735 7.13 -39.40 36.85
N VAL A 736 6.51 -40.51 37.28
CA VAL A 736 7.10 -41.86 37.08
C VAL A 736 7.11 -42.23 35.60
N THR A 737 6.08 -41.89 34.82
CA THR A 737 6.06 -42.15 33.38
C THR A 737 7.05 -41.27 32.61
N LEU A 738 7.20 -39.99 32.97
CA LEU A 738 8.21 -39.11 32.37
C LEU A 738 9.65 -39.56 32.66
N LEU A 739 9.92 -40.00 33.90
CA LEU A 739 11.23 -40.55 34.27
C LEU A 739 11.55 -41.83 33.49
N LEU A 740 10.57 -42.73 33.31
CA LEU A 740 10.74 -43.93 32.49
C LEU A 740 11.03 -43.60 31.02
N LEU A 741 10.36 -42.59 30.45
CA LEU A 741 10.58 -42.15 29.06
C LEU A 741 11.96 -41.49 28.89
N LEU A 742 12.42 -40.70 29.87
CA LEU A 742 13.76 -40.10 29.88
C LEU A 742 14.86 -41.16 29.99
N VAL A 743 14.67 -42.17 30.85
CA VAL A 743 15.63 -43.28 30.99
C VAL A 743 15.68 -44.11 29.69
N MET A 744 14.53 -44.42 29.08
CA MET A 744 14.49 -45.15 27.81
C MET A 744 15.13 -44.37 26.66
N SER A 745 14.93 -43.06 26.56
CA SER A 745 15.56 -42.22 25.54
C SER A 745 17.06 -42.05 25.74
N LEU A 746 17.55 -41.97 26.99
CA LEU A 746 18.98 -41.98 27.31
C LEU A 746 19.64 -43.33 26.99
N ILE A 747 18.96 -44.45 27.25
CA ILE A 747 19.44 -45.79 26.85
C ILE A 747 19.50 -45.88 25.32
N LEU A 748 18.47 -45.42 24.61
CA LEU A 748 18.44 -45.41 23.14
C LEU A 748 19.57 -44.54 22.56
N TYR A 749 19.77 -43.36 23.15
CA TYR A 749 20.86 -42.45 22.76
C TYR A 749 22.23 -43.08 22.99
N SER A 750 22.44 -43.76 24.11
CA SER A 750 23.69 -44.47 24.40
C SER A 750 23.94 -45.60 23.39
N ILE A 751 22.91 -46.40 23.05
CA ILE A 751 22.98 -47.45 22.02
C ILE A 751 23.29 -46.87 20.63
N ILE A 752 22.67 -45.75 20.26
CA ILE A 752 22.92 -45.06 18.98
C ILE A 752 24.33 -44.47 18.94
N LYS A 753 24.81 -43.89 20.04
CA LYS A 753 26.16 -43.33 20.16
C LYS A 753 27.22 -44.44 20.07
N GLU A 754 27.00 -45.58 20.71
CA GLU A 754 27.89 -46.74 20.64
C GLU A 754 27.91 -47.37 19.23
N ARG A 755 26.76 -47.47 18.55
CA ARG A 755 26.68 -47.88 17.13
C ARG A 755 27.39 -46.89 16.19
N ARG A 756 27.26 -45.58 16.41
CA ARG A 756 27.97 -44.55 15.62
C ARG A 756 29.48 -44.55 15.86
N ALA A 757 29.93 -44.84 17.08
CA ALA A 757 31.35 -44.99 17.40
C ALA A 757 31.97 -46.22 16.74
N LYS A 758 31.26 -47.37 16.75
CA LYS A 758 31.68 -48.59 16.03
C LYS A 758 31.70 -48.40 14.50
N ASN A 759 30.75 -47.66 13.92
CA ASN A 759 30.72 -47.37 12.48
C ASN A 759 31.79 -46.33 12.02
N LYS A 760 32.17 -45.36 12.87
CA LYS A 760 33.27 -44.43 12.55
C LYS A 760 34.65 -45.11 12.55
N SER A 761 34.86 -46.13 13.39
CA SER A 761 36.08 -46.94 13.40
C SER A 761 36.25 -47.83 12.16
N HIS A 762 35.17 -48.18 11.45
CA HIS A 762 35.25 -48.94 10.19
C HIS A 762 35.32 -48.06 8.93
N ARG A 763 34.83 -46.82 8.97
CA ARG A 763 34.93 -45.87 7.83
C ARG A 763 36.31 -45.21 7.69
N GLY A 764 37.04 -45.00 8.79
CA GLY A 764 38.40 -44.44 8.76
C GLY A 764 39.43 -45.33 8.04
N VAL A 765 39.24 -46.66 8.05
CA VAL A 765 40.15 -47.62 7.39
C VAL A 765 39.78 -47.85 5.90
N HIS A 766 38.62 -47.37 5.45
CA HIS A 766 38.14 -47.57 4.08
C HIS A 766 38.38 -46.36 3.16
N ASN A 767 38.41 -45.14 3.71
CA ASN A 767 38.66 -43.92 2.92
C ASN A 767 40.14 -43.76 2.53
N ASP A 768 41.09 -44.21 3.37
CA ASP A 768 42.52 -44.25 3.04
C ASP A 768 42.85 -45.24 1.90
N LYS A 769 41.91 -46.13 1.53
CA LYS A 769 42.02 -47.04 0.37
C LYS A 769 41.31 -46.55 -0.89
N ILE A 770 40.37 -45.59 -0.78
CA ILE A 770 39.59 -45.08 -1.92
C ILE A 770 40.28 -43.87 -2.55
N ASP A 771 40.96 -43.04 -1.76
CA ASP A 771 41.77 -41.92 -2.29
C ASP A 771 43.02 -42.41 -3.05
N ALA A 772 43.41 -43.69 -2.89
CA ALA A 772 44.45 -44.34 -3.68
C ALA A 772 43.94 -44.91 -5.03
N LEU A 773 42.63 -44.89 -5.31
CA LEU A 773 42.01 -45.51 -6.49
C LEU A 773 41.31 -44.51 -7.44
N LEU A 774 41.20 -43.23 -7.09
CA LEU A 774 40.54 -42.20 -7.91
C LEU A 774 41.49 -41.37 -8.80
N ILE A 775 42.71 -41.85 -9.03
CA ILE A 775 43.59 -41.29 -10.09
C ILE A 775 43.25 -41.89 -11.48
N ASP A 776 42.46 -42.97 -11.56
CA ASP A 776 42.18 -43.61 -12.85
C ASP A 776 40.68 -43.71 -13.16
N ASN A 777 40.37 -43.26 -14.38
CA ASN A 777 39.21 -43.57 -15.21
C ASN A 777 37.99 -42.63 -15.20
N ASN A 778 38.10 -41.65 -16.11
CA ASN A 778 37.20 -41.45 -17.26
C ASN A 778 36.15 -42.55 -17.50
N GLY A 779 34.90 -42.14 -17.76
CA GLY A 779 34.01 -42.89 -18.65
C GLY A 779 32.56 -43.04 -18.18
N SER A 780 31.71 -42.15 -18.70
CA SER A 780 30.37 -42.44 -19.25
C SER A 780 29.27 -43.14 -18.41
N VAL A 781 28.16 -42.40 -18.30
CA VAL A 781 26.76 -42.80 -18.56
C VAL A 781 25.92 -43.34 -17.39
N SER A 782 24.93 -42.49 -17.06
CA SER A 782 23.54 -42.70 -16.58
C SER A 782 23.24 -43.62 -15.38
N ASP A 783 22.60 -43.07 -14.35
CA ASP A 783 21.13 -43.20 -14.18
C ASP A 783 20.61 -42.18 -13.14
N PRO A 784 19.42 -41.57 -13.33
CA PRO A 784 18.86 -40.54 -12.48
C PRO A 784 17.86 -41.15 -11.48
N ASP A 785 18.29 -41.35 -10.24
CA ASP A 785 17.39 -41.59 -9.10
C ASP A 785 18.11 -41.29 -7.77
N LEU A 786 18.70 -40.09 -7.70
CA LEU A 786 19.20 -39.52 -6.45
C LEU A 786 19.04 -37.99 -6.44
N ILE A 787 17.82 -37.55 -6.11
CA ILE A 787 17.60 -36.34 -5.30
C ILE A 787 17.02 -36.81 -3.97
#